data_AF-C7Q7Z3-F1
#
_entry.id   AF-C7Q7Z3-F1
#
_cell.length_a   1.000
_cell.length_b   1.000
_cell.length_c   1.000
_cell.angle_alpha   90.00
_cell.angle_beta   90.00
_cell.angle_gamma   90.00
#
_symmetry.space_group_name_H-M   'P 1'
#
loop_
_entity.id
_entity.type
_entity.pdbx_description
1 polymer ?
#
loop_
_entity_poly.entity_id
_entity_poly.type
_entity_poly.pdbx_seq_one_letter_code
_entity_poly.pdbx_strand_id
1 'polypeptide(L)'
;MPSSATDRLALALSALDQVLAQPAAGRAEAEAVLAGGDDDEAAAIALRAIGLSWKENGDLARAAKALRRGVAVAEKGGLAYRAAEARMSLVVILADRGNTEGALAEAALADSILTGLDRARLRVNLALVLGRIGRTAEALDALDSSQPVLASYGDARWEAIALNLRGIIQVYRGAGQPAQSDLLRAARLTEDGGYRLLNAIVLGNLGFAAHRAGDLPSALYWFDAAVERFAEHDKPVAPMLVDRAEALLTAGLSTEAHTTLRQAIAEQERSGFGYDRAEYHLIWARAALADGDPTAAEDAARTARGMFGRQRRAAWADLARHVEASARFATGERSPALLKTAVELADRMAAAKWPVTPLEARLLAGRIAFALDRREQALALFEQVARHRNRREAEVRILAWHAHALHALTAGRASAAERALHAGLRVHQENNAVLGATDLRAHAAARGEELAKLGLQLALKRGDARAVLRWAETWRAASLRRRPVRPPDDEQLAADLAELRRVVAELAAVEAPTARGSARTEVSRLNGERLRLEAAIRDRSRYARGTYAPEPPFSPATLAGALGTRVLVEFMRLDDDLHAVTVRDGVVRRHRLGSYAAVLRQLDVVRFAMNRMSRRFGSAAMQDAAVEAYDHSRRELDALLFGPVRGSLDGVGGVADRPLIVVPTGSLHALPWTALPTCAGRAVSVTPSARLWLAAANAAGAAESAASAAGSEALATSSTGVGTVLMAGPGLAHAEPEIAALAARYPDAVVLSGAEATAANTAHALDGAALAHVATHGRFRADHPLFSSLDAFDGPLYVYDLERLGATPQTLVLSACESALSGVRPGDELMGLASAVFALGTRTLIASVTPVDDRDTRTLMLALHAELASGHPAAAALAEASEATGIGGFVCFGFGG
;
A
#
# COMPACT_ATOMS: atom_id res chain seq x y z
N MET A 1 1.71 -21.68 -66.57
CA MET A 1 0.47 -21.14 -67.14
C MET A 1 -0.45 -22.34 -67.35
N PRO A 2 -1.43 -22.58 -66.46
CA PRO A 2 -2.47 -21.63 -66.10
C PRO A 2 -2.39 -21.22 -64.61
N SER A 3 -2.61 -19.96 -64.29
CA SER A 3 -3.01 -19.56 -62.93
C SER A 3 -4.14 -18.58 -63.12
N SER A 4 -5.32 -19.09 -62.85
CA SER A 4 -6.59 -18.39 -63.03
C SER A 4 -6.67 -17.20 -62.06
N ALA A 5 -7.51 -16.21 -62.37
CA ALA A 5 -7.86 -15.16 -61.40
C ALA A 5 -8.35 -15.74 -60.06
N THR A 6 -8.96 -16.93 -60.10
CA THR A 6 -9.45 -17.68 -58.93
C THR A 6 -8.33 -18.11 -57.97
N ASP A 7 -7.14 -18.45 -58.47
CA ASP A 7 -6.00 -18.82 -57.61
C ASP A 7 -5.41 -17.59 -56.89
N ARG A 8 -5.42 -16.43 -57.55
CA ARG A 8 -4.90 -15.17 -56.97
C ARG A 8 -5.81 -14.58 -55.92
N LEU A 9 -7.13 -14.63 -56.15
CA LEU A 9 -8.11 -14.21 -55.16
C LEU A 9 -8.01 -15.06 -53.87
N ALA A 10 -7.87 -16.37 -54.02
CA ALA A 10 -7.68 -17.29 -52.89
C ALA A 10 -6.39 -16.97 -52.10
N LEU A 11 -5.28 -16.70 -52.80
CA LEU A 11 -4.03 -16.27 -52.16
C LEU A 11 -4.17 -14.92 -51.45
N ALA A 12 -4.91 -13.96 -52.04
CA ALA A 12 -5.16 -12.66 -51.40
C ALA A 12 -5.97 -12.80 -50.10
N LEU A 13 -7.00 -13.65 -50.11
CA LEU A 13 -7.81 -13.96 -48.94
C LEU A 13 -6.99 -14.69 -47.86
N SER A 14 -6.19 -15.69 -48.26
CA SER A 14 -5.26 -16.39 -47.37
C SER A 14 -4.27 -15.41 -46.72
N ALA A 15 -3.69 -14.51 -47.52
CA ALA A 15 -2.78 -13.49 -47.00
C ALA A 15 -3.46 -12.56 -45.99
N LEU A 16 -4.72 -12.17 -46.24
CA LEU A 16 -5.50 -11.35 -45.31
C LEU A 16 -5.77 -12.08 -43.99
N ASP A 17 -6.12 -13.36 -44.02
CA ASP A 17 -6.32 -14.18 -42.82
C ASP A 17 -5.00 -14.37 -42.06
N GLN A 18 -3.90 -14.60 -42.78
CA GLN A 18 -2.57 -14.80 -42.21
C GLN A 18 -2.00 -13.55 -41.55
N VAL A 19 -2.40 -12.34 -41.97
CA VAL A 19 -1.98 -11.09 -41.32
C VAL A 19 -2.38 -11.04 -39.84
N LEU A 20 -3.47 -11.71 -39.45
CA LEU A 20 -3.89 -11.76 -38.05
C LEU A 20 -3.01 -12.66 -37.17
N ALA A 21 -2.38 -13.68 -37.75
CA ALA A 21 -1.53 -14.63 -37.03
C ALA A 21 -0.03 -14.30 -37.15
N GLN A 22 0.41 -13.95 -38.36
CA GLN A 22 1.81 -13.65 -38.71
C GLN A 22 1.88 -12.44 -39.66
N PRO A 23 1.84 -11.20 -39.13
CA PRO A 23 1.75 -9.98 -39.95
C PRO A 23 2.80 -9.86 -41.05
N ALA A 24 4.04 -10.29 -40.78
CA ALA A 24 5.13 -10.21 -41.75
C ALA A 24 4.98 -11.24 -42.89
N ALA A 25 4.57 -12.47 -42.56
CA ALA A 25 4.36 -13.53 -43.54
C ALA A 25 3.15 -13.22 -44.43
N GLY A 26 2.02 -12.82 -43.83
CA GLY A 26 0.83 -12.40 -44.59
C GLY A 26 1.09 -11.17 -45.47
N ARG A 27 1.98 -10.25 -45.04
CA ARG A 27 2.41 -9.13 -45.90
C ARG A 27 3.22 -9.62 -47.10
N ALA A 28 4.17 -10.54 -46.90
CA ALA A 28 4.99 -11.07 -47.99
C ALA A 28 4.12 -11.79 -49.04
N GLU A 29 3.11 -12.56 -48.60
CA GLU A 29 2.13 -13.20 -49.50
C GLU A 29 1.29 -12.17 -50.25
N ALA A 30 0.78 -11.13 -49.56
CA ALA A 30 0.02 -10.06 -50.20
C ALA A 30 0.88 -9.25 -51.21
N GLU A 31 2.16 -9.03 -50.91
CA GLU A 31 3.10 -8.39 -51.84
C GLU A 31 3.36 -9.27 -53.09
N ALA A 32 3.42 -10.59 -52.92
CA ALA A 32 3.52 -11.54 -54.03
C ALA A 32 2.26 -11.53 -54.91
N VAL A 33 1.06 -11.44 -54.32
CA VAL A 33 -0.21 -11.29 -55.05
C VAL A 33 -0.19 -10.02 -55.91
N LEU A 34 0.30 -8.90 -55.38
CA LEU A 34 0.40 -7.63 -56.12
C LEU A 34 1.40 -7.66 -57.28
N ALA A 35 2.46 -8.48 -57.18
CA ALA A 35 3.44 -8.63 -58.24
C ALA A 35 2.93 -9.50 -59.41
N GLY A 36 1.85 -10.27 -59.20
CA GLY A 36 1.35 -11.30 -60.12
C GLY A 36 0.42 -10.82 -61.26
N GLY A 37 0.12 -9.53 -61.40
CA GLY A 37 -0.62 -8.95 -62.54
C GLY A 37 -2.01 -8.39 -62.24
N ASP A 38 -2.78 -8.10 -63.30
CA ASP A 38 -3.98 -7.23 -63.30
C ASP A 38 -5.28 -7.94 -62.84
N ASP A 39 -5.43 -8.16 -61.53
CA ASP A 39 -6.71 -8.50 -60.89
C ASP A 39 -7.02 -7.45 -59.81
N ASP A 40 -7.96 -6.54 -60.11
CA ASP A 40 -8.30 -5.43 -59.22
C ASP A 40 -8.91 -5.90 -57.88
N GLU A 41 -9.61 -7.05 -57.85
CA GLU A 41 -10.20 -7.58 -56.61
C GLU A 41 -9.12 -8.18 -55.71
N ALA A 42 -8.28 -9.06 -56.26
CA ALA A 42 -7.16 -9.64 -55.53
C ALA A 42 -6.16 -8.56 -55.06
N ALA A 43 -5.91 -7.55 -55.90
CA ALA A 43 -5.05 -6.42 -55.56
C ALA A 43 -5.64 -5.55 -54.42
N ALA A 44 -6.95 -5.29 -54.42
CA ALA A 44 -7.59 -4.54 -53.34
C ALA A 44 -7.50 -5.28 -51.99
N ILE A 45 -7.73 -6.60 -51.99
CA ILE A 45 -7.62 -7.45 -50.78
C ILE A 45 -6.17 -7.51 -50.28
N ALA A 46 -5.21 -7.72 -51.19
CA ALA A 46 -3.78 -7.73 -50.85
C ALA A 46 -3.32 -6.38 -50.25
N LEU A 47 -3.77 -5.26 -50.82
CA LEU A 47 -3.48 -3.93 -50.28
C LEU A 47 -4.09 -3.70 -48.88
N ARG A 48 -5.26 -4.28 -48.62
CA ARG A 48 -5.87 -4.29 -47.28
C ARG A 48 -5.04 -5.12 -46.29
N ALA A 49 -4.60 -6.31 -46.69
CA ALA A 49 -3.72 -7.16 -45.89
C ALA A 49 -2.38 -6.46 -45.55
N ILE A 50 -1.73 -5.86 -46.55
CA ILE A 50 -0.50 -5.05 -46.36
C ILE A 50 -0.75 -3.89 -45.39
N GLY A 51 -1.88 -3.19 -45.56
CA GLY A 51 -2.29 -2.10 -44.67
C GLY A 51 -2.43 -2.53 -43.22
N LEU A 52 -3.13 -3.63 -42.98
CA LEU A 52 -3.30 -4.20 -41.64
C LEU A 52 -1.98 -4.70 -41.05
N SER A 53 -1.10 -5.32 -41.85
CA SER A 53 0.23 -5.72 -41.38
C SER A 53 1.09 -4.54 -40.94
N TRP A 54 1.09 -3.44 -41.70
CA TRP A 54 1.82 -2.22 -41.28
C TRP A 54 1.24 -1.61 -40.03
N LYS A 55 -0.08 -1.67 -39.83
CA LYS A 55 -0.73 -1.24 -38.58
C LYS A 55 -0.24 -2.07 -37.39
N GLU A 56 -0.22 -3.41 -37.50
CA GLU A 56 0.25 -4.28 -36.41
C GLU A 56 1.75 -4.07 -36.07
N ASN A 57 2.53 -3.56 -37.03
CA ASN A 57 3.93 -3.16 -36.84
C ASN A 57 4.12 -1.69 -36.44
N GLY A 58 3.05 -0.92 -36.25
CA GLY A 58 3.10 0.48 -35.81
C GLY A 58 3.39 1.53 -36.90
N ASP A 59 3.58 1.15 -38.17
CA ASP A 59 3.79 2.10 -39.27
C ASP A 59 2.45 2.56 -39.87
N LEU A 60 1.79 3.46 -39.14
CA LEU A 60 0.47 3.99 -39.52
C LEU A 60 0.50 4.76 -40.85
N ALA A 61 1.66 5.30 -41.24
CA ALA A 61 1.81 6.05 -42.49
C ALA A 61 1.75 5.12 -43.71
N ARG A 62 2.52 4.02 -43.68
CA ARG A 62 2.47 2.98 -44.72
C ARG A 62 1.13 2.25 -44.70
N ALA A 63 0.56 1.98 -43.52
CA ALA A 63 -0.76 1.38 -43.39
C ALA A 63 -1.84 2.20 -44.12
N ALA A 64 -1.91 3.51 -43.84
CA ALA A 64 -2.86 4.40 -44.50
C ALA A 64 -2.64 4.50 -46.01
N LYS A 65 -1.37 4.52 -46.46
CA LYS A 65 -1.03 4.59 -47.89
C LYS A 65 -1.50 3.33 -48.62
N ALA A 66 -1.25 2.15 -48.06
CA ALA A 66 -1.67 0.88 -48.64
C ALA A 66 -3.19 0.79 -48.74
N LEU A 67 -3.91 1.15 -47.67
CA LEU A 67 -5.38 1.10 -47.65
C LEU A 67 -6.02 2.09 -48.62
N ARG A 68 -5.52 3.33 -48.70
CA ARG A 68 -6.02 4.31 -49.70
C ARG A 68 -5.79 3.83 -51.13
N ARG A 69 -4.66 3.17 -51.40
CA ARG A 69 -4.41 2.54 -52.70
C ARG A 69 -5.39 1.40 -52.94
N GLY A 70 -5.69 0.59 -51.92
CA GLY A 70 -6.70 -0.49 -52.00
C GLY A 70 -8.09 0.05 -52.33
N VAL A 71 -8.52 1.14 -51.68
CA VAL A 71 -9.77 1.84 -52.01
C VAL A 71 -9.77 2.30 -53.46
N ALA A 72 -8.72 2.99 -53.93
CA ALA A 72 -8.65 3.49 -55.29
C ALA A 72 -8.66 2.38 -56.36
N VAL A 73 -7.98 1.26 -56.11
CA VAL A 73 -7.99 0.08 -56.99
C VAL A 73 -9.39 -0.52 -57.06
N ALA A 74 -10.04 -0.72 -55.91
CA ALA A 74 -11.39 -1.28 -55.86
C ALA A 74 -12.42 -0.36 -56.56
N GLU A 75 -12.34 0.96 -56.37
CA GLU A 75 -13.22 1.92 -57.04
C GLU A 75 -13.04 1.93 -58.55
N LYS A 76 -11.78 1.91 -59.02
CA LYS A 76 -11.46 1.81 -60.45
C LYS A 76 -12.04 0.54 -61.08
N GLY A 77 -11.98 -0.58 -60.34
CA GLY A 77 -12.55 -1.86 -60.75
C GLY A 77 -14.07 -2.00 -60.59
N GLY A 78 -14.77 -0.97 -60.10
CA GLY A 78 -16.22 -1.04 -59.83
C GLY A 78 -16.61 -1.91 -58.63
N LEU A 79 -15.66 -2.25 -57.76
CA LEU A 79 -15.81 -3.17 -56.62
C LEU A 79 -16.20 -2.40 -55.35
N ALA A 80 -17.40 -1.83 -55.31
CA ALA A 80 -17.87 -0.98 -54.23
C ALA A 80 -17.74 -1.62 -52.83
N TYR A 81 -18.03 -2.92 -52.72
CA TYR A 81 -17.92 -3.64 -51.44
C TYR A 81 -16.46 -3.74 -50.95
N ARG A 82 -15.51 -4.08 -51.84
CA ARG A 82 -14.08 -4.15 -51.51
C ARG A 82 -13.51 -2.79 -51.13
N ALA A 83 -13.97 -1.73 -51.81
CA ALA A 83 -13.64 -0.37 -51.42
C ALA A 83 -14.12 -0.10 -50.00
N ALA A 84 -15.37 -0.43 -49.67
CA ALA A 84 -15.93 -0.24 -48.33
C ALA A 84 -15.20 -1.04 -47.23
N GLU A 85 -14.75 -2.27 -47.51
CA GLU A 85 -13.93 -3.06 -46.59
C GLU A 85 -12.57 -2.41 -46.31
N ALA A 86 -11.90 -1.89 -47.35
CA ALA A 86 -10.65 -1.17 -47.20
C ALA A 86 -10.84 0.15 -46.43
N ARG A 87 -11.95 0.87 -46.68
CA ARG A 87 -12.35 2.07 -45.93
C ARG A 87 -12.58 1.74 -44.44
N MET A 88 -13.29 0.66 -44.13
CA MET A 88 -13.49 0.19 -42.74
C MET A 88 -12.17 0.00 -41.99
N SER A 89 -11.18 -0.64 -42.62
CA SER A 89 -9.84 -0.81 -42.02
C SER A 89 -9.09 0.53 -41.90
N LEU A 90 -9.32 1.47 -42.81
CA LEU A 90 -8.70 2.80 -42.81
C LEU A 90 -9.21 3.71 -41.67
N VAL A 91 -10.47 3.57 -41.24
CA VAL A 91 -11.10 4.39 -40.17
C VAL A 91 -10.21 4.47 -38.93
N VAL A 92 -9.79 3.32 -38.38
CA VAL A 92 -8.99 3.26 -37.13
C VAL A 92 -7.61 3.88 -37.33
N ILE A 93 -6.97 3.63 -38.48
CA ILE A 93 -5.63 4.15 -38.80
C ILE A 93 -5.66 5.68 -38.95
N LEU A 94 -6.71 6.24 -39.55
CA LEU A 94 -6.87 7.69 -39.62
C LEU A 94 -7.06 8.29 -38.24
N ALA A 95 -7.86 7.64 -37.38
CA ALA A 95 -8.07 8.09 -36.01
C ALA A 95 -6.80 8.01 -35.16
N ASP A 96 -6.00 6.94 -35.28
CA ASP A 96 -4.70 6.80 -34.60
C ASP A 96 -3.68 7.84 -35.08
N ARG A 97 -3.82 8.32 -36.33
CA ARG A 97 -3.02 9.43 -36.87
C ARG A 97 -3.58 10.82 -36.51
N GLY A 98 -4.64 10.90 -35.72
CA GLY A 98 -5.28 12.15 -35.33
C GLY A 98 -6.22 12.77 -36.38
N ASN A 99 -6.47 12.11 -37.51
CA ASN A 99 -7.43 12.55 -38.52
C ASN A 99 -8.82 11.94 -38.27
N THR A 100 -9.48 12.40 -37.21
CA THR A 100 -10.80 11.89 -36.80
C THR A 100 -11.92 12.29 -37.76
N GLU A 101 -11.87 13.48 -38.36
CA GLU A 101 -12.83 13.92 -39.38
C GLU A 101 -12.77 13.03 -40.63
N GLY A 102 -11.56 12.76 -41.12
CA GLY A 102 -11.36 11.82 -42.23
C GLY A 102 -11.83 10.41 -41.87
N ALA A 103 -11.57 9.94 -40.64
CA ALA A 103 -12.07 8.65 -40.18
C ALA A 103 -13.60 8.57 -40.20
N LEU A 104 -14.31 9.62 -39.77
CA LEU A 104 -15.77 9.68 -39.80
C LEU A 104 -16.32 9.72 -41.23
N ALA A 105 -15.67 10.48 -42.14
CA ALA A 105 -16.06 10.52 -43.54
C ALA A 105 -15.90 9.15 -44.23
N GLU A 106 -14.77 8.49 -44.01
CA GLU A 106 -14.51 7.13 -44.50
C GLU A 106 -15.52 6.12 -43.93
N ALA A 107 -15.87 6.24 -42.65
CA ALA A 107 -16.88 5.39 -42.01
C ALA A 107 -18.26 5.58 -42.62
N ALA A 108 -18.69 6.82 -42.90
CA ALA A 108 -19.98 7.10 -43.53
C ALA A 108 -20.07 6.53 -44.95
N LEU A 109 -18.99 6.63 -45.73
CA LEU A 109 -18.91 6.04 -47.07
C LEU A 109 -18.95 4.50 -47.03
N ALA A 110 -18.34 3.88 -46.03
CA ALA A 110 -18.39 2.43 -45.87
C ALA A 110 -19.77 1.94 -45.35
N ASP A 111 -20.41 2.66 -44.42
CA ASP A 111 -21.67 2.23 -43.77
C ASP A 111 -22.86 2.18 -44.74
N SER A 112 -22.82 2.96 -45.83
CA SER A 112 -23.85 2.94 -46.88
C SER A 112 -23.77 1.71 -47.79
N ILE A 113 -22.64 1.00 -47.80
CA ILE A 113 -22.37 -0.16 -48.68
C ILE A 113 -22.28 -1.47 -47.89
N LEU A 114 -21.62 -1.47 -46.73
CA LEU A 114 -21.43 -2.68 -45.93
C LEU A 114 -22.76 -3.18 -45.34
N THR A 115 -22.91 -4.49 -45.24
CA THR A 115 -24.07 -5.15 -44.64
C THR A 115 -23.64 -6.26 -43.68
N GLY A 116 -24.59 -6.81 -42.91
CA GLY A 116 -24.34 -7.95 -42.01
C GLY A 116 -23.15 -7.75 -41.08
N LEU A 117 -22.24 -8.74 -41.06
CA LEU A 117 -21.08 -8.80 -40.17
C LEU A 117 -20.09 -7.64 -40.39
N ASP A 118 -19.78 -7.27 -41.64
CA ASP A 118 -18.81 -6.20 -41.91
C ASP A 118 -19.35 -4.82 -41.50
N ARG A 119 -20.66 -4.59 -41.64
CA ARG A 119 -21.28 -3.37 -41.12
C ARG A 119 -21.20 -3.31 -39.59
N ALA A 120 -21.39 -4.43 -38.91
CA ALA A 120 -21.25 -4.50 -37.46
C ALA A 120 -19.81 -4.18 -37.02
N ARG A 121 -18.80 -4.75 -37.69
CA ARG A 121 -17.37 -4.45 -37.45
C ARG A 121 -17.04 -2.98 -37.70
N LEU A 122 -17.58 -2.39 -38.77
CA LEU A 122 -17.44 -0.96 -39.03
C LEU A 122 -18.01 -0.10 -37.89
N ARG A 123 -19.19 -0.46 -37.37
CA ARG A 123 -19.80 0.26 -36.25
C ARG A 123 -18.95 0.21 -34.98
N VAL A 124 -18.27 -0.90 -34.71
CA VAL A 124 -17.28 -0.98 -33.61
C VAL A 124 -16.11 -0.01 -33.85
N ASN A 125 -15.57 0.04 -35.06
CA ASN A 125 -14.52 1.02 -35.41
C ASN A 125 -15.02 2.47 -35.28
N LEU A 126 -16.23 2.75 -35.72
CA LEU A 126 -16.87 4.05 -35.59
C LEU A 126 -17.03 4.44 -34.11
N ALA A 127 -17.46 3.51 -33.27
CA ALA A 127 -17.60 3.73 -31.83
C ALA A 127 -16.27 4.09 -31.16
N LEU A 128 -15.15 3.47 -31.57
CA LEU A 128 -13.81 3.85 -31.11
C LEU A 128 -13.51 5.32 -31.43
N VAL A 129 -13.77 5.76 -32.67
CA VAL A 129 -13.52 7.15 -33.09
C VAL A 129 -14.43 8.12 -32.33
N LEU A 130 -15.72 7.82 -32.24
CA LEU A 130 -16.71 8.63 -31.52
C LEU A 130 -16.37 8.74 -30.03
N GLY A 131 -15.95 7.64 -29.40
CA GLY A 131 -15.50 7.61 -28.01
C GLY A 131 -14.29 8.52 -27.77
N ARG A 132 -13.28 8.49 -28.65
CA ARG A 132 -12.08 9.34 -28.54
C ARG A 132 -12.38 10.84 -28.66
N ILE A 133 -13.39 11.23 -29.43
CA ILE A 133 -13.82 12.63 -29.56
C ILE A 133 -14.94 13.01 -28.60
N GLY A 134 -15.28 12.13 -27.63
CA GLY A 134 -16.24 12.42 -26.57
C GLY A 134 -17.72 12.31 -26.97
N ARG A 135 -18.04 11.86 -28.19
CA ARG A 135 -19.42 11.59 -28.66
C ARG A 135 -19.93 10.25 -28.12
N THR A 136 -19.96 10.15 -26.79
CA THR A 136 -20.17 8.89 -26.04
C THR A 136 -21.54 8.27 -26.25
N ALA A 137 -22.61 9.06 -26.44
CA ALA A 137 -23.94 8.52 -26.71
C ALA A 137 -23.98 7.77 -28.06
N GLU A 138 -23.50 8.42 -29.12
CA GLU A 138 -23.47 7.83 -30.46
C GLU A 138 -22.51 6.62 -30.54
N ALA A 139 -21.41 6.66 -29.79
CA ALA A 139 -20.53 5.51 -29.65
C ALA A 139 -21.25 4.30 -29.05
N LEU A 140 -22.07 4.51 -28.01
CA LEU A 140 -22.85 3.44 -27.38
C LEU A 140 -23.93 2.91 -28.33
N ASP A 141 -24.63 3.79 -29.05
CA ASP A 141 -25.63 3.36 -30.04
C ASP A 141 -25.01 2.49 -31.15
N ALA A 142 -23.80 2.84 -31.61
CA ALA A 142 -23.06 2.04 -32.58
C ALA A 142 -22.65 0.66 -32.01
N LEU A 143 -22.27 0.59 -30.73
CA LEU A 143 -21.91 -0.66 -30.05
C LEU A 143 -23.15 -1.55 -29.79
N ASP A 144 -24.23 -0.97 -29.28
CA ASP A 144 -25.45 -1.67 -28.94
C ASP A 144 -26.14 -2.24 -30.20
N SER A 145 -26.03 -1.54 -31.33
CA SER A 145 -26.57 -2.03 -32.60
C SER A 145 -25.67 -3.04 -33.33
N SER A 146 -24.39 -3.14 -32.99
CA SER A 146 -23.47 -4.13 -33.58
C SER A 146 -23.42 -5.44 -32.80
N GLN A 147 -23.57 -5.39 -31.48
CA GLN A 147 -23.39 -6.56 -30.61
C GLN A 147 -24.30 -7.76 -30.95
N PRO A 148 -25.62 -7.62 -31.20
CA PRO A 148 -26.47 -8.76 -31.53
C PRO A 148 -26.07 -9.45 -32.84
N VAL A 149 -25.55 -8.68 -33.80
CA VAL A 149 -25.06 -9.20 -35.08
C VAL A 149 -23.74 -9.95 -34.89
N LEU A 150 -22.81 -9.39 -34.12
CA LEU A 150 -21.54 -10.07 -33.82
C LEU A 150 -21.77 -11.41 -33.11
N ALA A 151 -22.69 -11.44 -32.15
CA ALA A 151 -23.07 -12.63 -31.41
C ALA A 151 -23.75 -13.70 -32.29
N SER A 152 -24.67 -13.31 -33.19
CA SER A 152 -25.37 -14.26 -34.05
C SER A 152 -24.47 -14.94 -35.10
N TYR A 153 -23.41 -14.24 -35.53
CA TYR A 153 -22.39 -14.78 -36.44
C TYR A 153 -21.23 -15.49 -35.71
N GLY A 154 -21.22 -15.51 -34.38
CA GLY A 154 -20.14 -16.13 -33.59
C GLY A 154 -18.78 -15.43 -33.71
N ASP A 155 -18.74 -14.14 -34.03
CA ASP A 155 -17.50 -13.37 -34.17
C ASP A 155 -16.98 -12.90 -32.79
N ALA A 156 -16.48 -13.87 -32.02
CA ALA A 156 -16.06 -13.67 -30.63
C ALA A 156 -14.99 -12.58 -30.46
N ARG A 157 -14.07 -12.44 -31.44
CA ARG A 157 -13.03 -11.41 -31.43
C ARG A 157 -13.62 -10.01 -31.47
N TRP A 158 -14.51 -9.75 -32.43
CA TRP A 158 -15.11 -8.42 -32.57
C TRP A 158 -16.16 -8.14 -31.49
N GLU A 159 -16.86 -9.17 -31.01
CA GLU A 159 -17.73 -9.01 -29.83
C GLU A 159 -16.92 -8.58 -28.60
N ALA A 160 -15.76 -9.19 -28.36
CA ALA A 160 -14.88 -8.80 -27.27
C ALA A 160 -14.35 -7.36 -27.41
N ILE A 161 -13.98 -6.92 -28.62
CA ILE A 161 -13.56 -5.53 -28.87
C ILE A 161 -14.71 -4.56 -28.57
N ALA A 162 -15.93 -4.87 -29.02
CA ALA A 162 -17.11 -4.05 -28.78
C ALA A 162 -17.41 -3.91 -27.28
N LEU A 163 -17.42 -5.02 -26.56
CA LEU A 163 -17.62 -5.07 -25.11
C LEU A 163 -16.53 -4.30 -24.35
N ASN A 164 -15.27 -4.45 -24.76
CA ASN A 164 -14.15 -3.72 -24.17
C ASN A 164 -14.34 -2.20 -24.31
N LEU A 165 -14.66 -1.72 -25.52
CA LEU A 165 -14.90 -0.30 -25.78
C LEU A 165 -16.11 0.21 -25.01
N ARG A 166 -17.20 -0.57 -24.98
CA ARG A 166 -18.41 -0.20 -24.24
C ARG A 166 -18.12 -0.06 -22.74
N GLY A 167 -17.38 -1.02 -22.18
CA GLY A 167 -16.95 -1.01 -20.80
C GLY A 167 -16.18 0.26 -20.44
N ILE A 168 -15.14 0.62 -21.21
CA ILE A 168 -14.35 1.83 -20.96
C ILE A 168 -15.23 3.10 -21.02
N ILE A 169 -16.11 3.22 -22.03
CA ILE A 169 -17.00 4.38 -22.16
C ILE A 169 -17.93 4.47 -20.94
N GLN A 170 -18.44 3.34 -20.46
CA GLN A 170 -19.28 3.27 -19.26
C GLN A 170 -18.51 3.64 -17.99
N VAL A 171 -17.23 3.26 -17.86
CA VAL A 171 -16.37 3.73 -16.75
C VAL A 171 -16.28 5.25 -16.73
N TYR A 172 -16.02 5.89 -17.88
CA TYR A 172 -15.96 7.36 -17.95
C TYR A 172 -17.30 8.04 -17.65
N ARG A 173 -18.43 7.35 -17.86
CA ARG A 173 -19.78 7.83 -17.48
C ARG A 173 -20.14 7.56 -16.02
N GLY A 174 -19.31 6.86 -15.26
CA GLY A 174 -19.59 6.46 -13.87
C GLY A 174 -20.51 5.25 -13.73
N ALA A 175 -20.74 4.48 -14.80
CA ALA A 175 -21.56 3.28 -14.82
C ALA A 175 -20.71 2.02 -14.54
N GLY A 176 -20.21 1.89 -13.31
CA GLY A 176 -19.20 0.88 -12.95
C GLY A 176 -19.67 -0.59 -13.08
N GLN A 177 -20.89 -0.91 -12.64
CA GLN A 177 -21.40 -2.30 -12.71
C GLN A 177 -21.62 -2.79 -14.15
N PRO A 178 -22.30 -2.03 -15.03
CA PRO A 178 -22.35 -2.36 -16.46
C PRO A 178 -20.95 -2.53 -17.08
N ALA A 179 -20.03 -1.62 -16.75
CA ALA A 179 -18.67 -1.64 -17.32
C ALA A 179 -17.93 -2.92 -16.94
N GLN A 180 -18.00 -3.30 -15.67
CA GLN A 180 -17.37 -4.51 -15.17
C GLN A 180 -17.95 -5.77 -15.82
N SER A 181 -19.27 -5.84 -16.00
CA SER A 181 -19.92 -6.96 -16.66
C SER A 181 -19.45 -7.14 -18.10
N ASP A 182 -19.37 -6.04 -18.86
CA ASP A 182 -18.91 -6.07 -20.26
C ASP A 182 -17.44 -6.50 -20.36
N LEU A 183 -16.57 -5.94 -19.53
CA LEU A 183 -15.14 -6.25 -19.51
C LEU A 183 -14.86 -7.70 -19.09
N LEU A 184 -15.57 -8.22 -18.09
CA LEU A 184 -15.44 -9.63 -17.68
C LEU A 184 -15.90 -10.59 -18.77
N ARG A 185 -16.93 -10.23 -19.55
CA ARG A 185 -17.37 -11.02 -20.69
C ARG A 185 -16.36 -10.96 -21.83
N ALA A 186 -15.79 -9.78 -22.12
CA ALA A 186 -14.72 -9.64 -23.10
C ALA A 186 -13.48 -10.46 -22.71
N ALA A 187 -13.13 -10.51 -21.43
CA ALA A 187 -12.00 -11.30 -20.93
C ALA A 187 -12.21 -12.80 -21.20
N ARG A 188 -13.40 -13.33 -20.90
CA ARG A 188 -13.74 -14.74 -21.21
C ARG A 188 -13.69 -15.05 -22.70
N LEU A 189 -14.33 -14.23 -23.54
CA LEU A 189 -14.33 -14.42 -24.99
C LEU A 189 -12.91 -14.41 -25.59
N THR A 190 -12.01 -13.61 -25.02
CA THR A 190 -10.62 -13.52 -25.48
C THR A 190 -9.75 -14.65 -24.97
N GLU A 191 -10.02 -15.17 -23.77
CA GLU A 191 -9.40 -16.37 -23.23
C GLU A 191 -9.80 -17.59 -24.06
N ASP A 192 -11.11 -17.85 -24.19
CA ASP A 192 -11.68 -19.01 -24.89
C ASP A 192 -11.29 -19.02 -26.38
N GLY A 193 -11.19 -17.83 -26.98
CA GLY A 193 -10.78 -17.66 -28.39
C GLY A 193 -9.26 -17.65 -28.61
N GLY A 194 -8.44 -17.75 -27.57
CA GLY A 194 -6.97 -17.71 -27.67
C GLY A 194 -6.39 -16.34 -28.10
N TYR A 195 -7.16 -15.26 -27.99
CA TYR A 195 -6.78 -13.91 -28.40
C TYR A 195 -5.91 -13.21 -27.34
N ARG A 196 -4.75 -13.80 -27.01
CA ARG A 196 -3.91 -13.42 -25.85
C ARG A 196 -3.57 -11.93 -25.73
N LEU A 197 -3.15 -11.27 -26.83
CA LEU A 197 -2.84 -9.83 -26.80
C LEU A 197 -4.09 -8.97 -26.55
N LEU A 198 -5.23 -9.34 -27.14
CA LEU A 198 -6.50 -8.64 -26.90
C LEU A 198 -6.98 -8.88 -25.46
N ASN A 199 -6.79 -10.10 -24.95
CA ASN A 199 -7.06 -10.42 -23.56
C ASN A 199 -6.23 -9.52 -22.62
N ALA A 200 -4.92 -9.38 -22.84
CA ALA A 200 -4.06 -8.48 -22.06
C ALA A 200 -4.59 -7.04 -21.99
N ILE A 201 -5.07 -6.50 -23.12
CA ILE A 201 -5.70 -5.17 -23.18
C ILE A 201 -6.98 -5.13 -22.33
N VAL A 202 -7.83 -6.16 -22.42
CA VAL A 202 -9.08 -6.25 -21.64
C VAL A 202 -8.80 -6.34 -20.14
N LEU A 203 -7.79 -7.12 -19.74
CA LEU A 203 -7.36 -7.21 -18.34
C LEU A 203 -6.87 -5.84 -17.82
N GLY A 204 -6.07 -5.12 -18.61
CA GLY A 204 -5.68 -3.74 -18.27
C GLY A 204 -6.87 -2.81 -18.03
N ASN A 205 -7.89 -2.91 -18.88
CA ASN A 205 -9.13 -2.12 -18.74
C ASN A 205 -9.99 -2.57 -17.55
N LEU A 206 -9.96 -3.85 -17.15
CA LEU A 206 -10.53 -4.31 -15.88
C LEU A 206 -9.82 -3.67 -14.69
N GLY A 207 -8.49 -3.57 -14.75
CA GLY A 207 -7.69 -2.85 -13.75
C GLY A 207 -8.08 -1.39 -13.64
N PHE A 208 -8.18 -0.70 -14.79
CA PHE A 208 -8.66 0.68 -14.84
C PHE A 208 -10.08 0.83 -14.26
N ALA A 209 -11.01 -0.05 -14.65
CA ALA A 209 -12.38 -0.01 -14.14
C ALA A 209 -12.45 -0.22 -12.61
N ALA A 210 -11.67 -1.17 -12.09
CA ALA A 210 -11.58 -1.45 -10.66
C ALA A 210 -10.97 -0.26 -9.89
N HIS A 211 -9.89 0.33 -10.39
CA HIS A 211 -9.26 1.51 -9.78
C HIS A 211 -10.24 2.68 -9.71
N ARG A 212 -11.00 2.93 -10.78
CA ARG A 212 -12.02 3.97 -10.83
C ARG A 212 -13.20 3.70 -9.89
N ALA A 213 -13.49 2.45 -9.58
CA ALA A 213 -14.48 2.04 -8.59
C ALA A 213 -13.97 2.13 -7.14
N GLY A 214 -12.67 2.39 -6.92
CA GLY A 214 -12.04 2.37 -5.60
C GLY A 214 -11.67 0.97 -5.11
N ASP A 215 -11.77 -0.06 -5.96
CA ASP A 215 -11.40 -1.45 -5.66
C ASP A 215 -9.91 -1.65 -6.00
N LEU A 216 -9.06 -1.10 -5.14
CA LEU A 216 -7.59 -1.17 -5.28
C LEU A 216 -7.05 -2.60 -5.38
N PRO A 217 -7.48 -3.58 -4.55
CA PRO A 217 -7.01 -4.96 -4.66
C PRO A 217 -7.25 -5.56 -6.05
N SER A 218 -8.46 -5.37 -6.59
CA SER A 218 -8.79 -5.90 -7.92
C SER A 218 -8.07 -5.13 -9.02
N ALA A 219 -7.86 -3.82 -8.85
CA ALA A 219 -7.09 -3.02 -9.80
C ALA A 219 -5.67 -3.55 -9.97
N LEU A 220 -4.95 -3.73 -8.85
CA LEU A 220 -3.58 -4.25 -8.86
C LEU A 220 -3.53 -5.66 -9.47
N TYR A 221 -4.46 -6.54 -9.08
CA TYR A 221 -4.56 -7.89 -9.66
C TYR A 221 -4.67 -7.87 -11.19
N TRP A 222 -5.59 -7.07 -11.73
CA TRP A 222 -5.82 -7.03 -13.17
C TRP A 222 -4.67 -6.35 -13.94
N PHE A 223 -4.02 -5.34 -13.36
CA PHE A 223 -2.82 -4.76 -13.96
C PHE A 223 -1.66 -5.76 -14.00
N ASP A 224 -1.43 -6.51 -12.92
CA ASP A 224 -0.36 -7.51 -12.86
C ASP A 224 -0.62 -8.65 -13.84
N ALA A 225 -1.87 -9.14 -13.93
CA ALA A 225 -2.27 -10.13 -14.93
C ALA A 225 -2.10 -9.61 -16.38
N ALA A 226 -2.38 -8.33 -16.63
CA ALA A 226 -2.18 -7.72 -17.94
C ALA A 226 -0.67 -7.64 -18.29
N VAL A 227 0.18 -7.21 -17.35
CA VAL A 227 1.63 -7.11 -17.54
C VAL A 227 2.24 -8.47 -17.87
N GLU A 228 1.84 -9.52 -17.15
CA GLU A 228 2.29 -10.89 -17.42
C GLU A 228 1.93 -11.33 -18.85
N ARG A 229 0.67 -11.13 -19.25
CA ARG A 229 0.18 -11.47 -20.60
C ARG A 229 0.86 -10.69 -21.72
N PHE A 230 1.20 -9.42 -21.50
CA PHE A 230 1.95 -8.61 -22.48
C PHE A 230 3.40 -9.07 -22.62
N ALA A 231 4.04 -9.47 -21.51
CA ALA A 231 5.43 -9.95 -21.50
C ALA A 231 5.61 -11.24 -22.33
N GLU A 232 4.61 -12.12 -22.37
CA GLU A 232 4.60 -13.33 -23.22
C GLU A 232 4.70 -13.03 -24.73
N HIS A 233 4.47 -11.78 -25.16
CA HIS A 233 4.37 -11.39 -26.56
C HIS A 233 5.44 -10.38 -27.03
N ASP A 234 6.47 -10.11 -26.22
CA ASP A 234 7.50 -9.09 -26.48
C ASP A 234 6.90 -7.71 -26.82
N LYS A 235 5.72 -7.40 -26.26
CA LYS A 235 5.03 -6.11 -26.46
C LYS A 235 5.32 -5.17 -25.29
N PRO A 236 5.42 -3.85 -25.53
CA PRO A 236 5.67 -2.91 -24.45
C PRO A 236 4.59 -2.92 -23.36
N VAL A 237 4.98 -3.10 -22.10
CA VAL A 237 4.09 -3.09 -20.91
C VAL A 237 3.93 -1.69 -20.29
N ALA A 238 4.72 -0.71 -20.74
CA ALA A 238 4.80 0.63 -20.16
C ALA A 238 3.44 1.32 -19.88
N PRO A 239 2.42 1.26 -20.75
CA PRO A 239 1.10 1.84 -20.44
C PRO A 239 0.43 1.20 -19.20
N MET A 240 0.51 -0.12 -19.06
CA MET A 240 -0.07 -0.84 -17.91
C MET A 240 0.68 -0.52 -16.61
N LEU A 241 2.01 -0.38 -16.69
CA LEU A 241 2.84 0.01 -15.54
C LEU A 241 2.48 1.40 -15.02
N VAL A 242 2.06 2.32 -15.88
CA VAL A 242 1.70 3.69 -15.48
C VAL A 242 0.35 3.72 -14.77
N ASP A 243 -0.65 3.00 -15.29
CA ASP A 243 -1.95 2.87 -14.62
C ASP A 243 -1.79 2.16 -13.26
N ARG A 244 -0.94 1.12 -13.21
CA ARG A 244 -0.56 0.47 -11.96
C ARG A 244 0.11 1.44 -10.99
N ALA A 245 1.03 2.28 -11.46
CA ALA A 245 1.69 3.27 -10.61
C ALA A 245 0.70 4.31 -10.05
N GLU A 246 -0.31 4.71 -10.83
CA GLU A 246 -1.37 5.61 -10.33
C GLU A 246 -2.26 4.91 -9.27
N ALA A 247 -2.54 3.62 -9.43
CA ALA A 247 -3.23 2.83 -8.41
C ALA A 247 -2.40 2.70 -7.12
N LEU A 248 -1.11 2.39 -7.21
CA LEU A 248 -0.19 2.36 -6.06
C LEU A 248 -0.13 3.71 -5.34
N LEU A 249 -0.06 4.81 -6.09
CA LEU A 249 -0.06 6.16 -5.51
C LEU A 249 -1.38 6.47 -4.79
N THR A 250 -2.52 5.99 -5.31
CA THR A 250 -3.82 6.12 -4.65
C THR A 250 -3.84 5.36 -3.32
N ALA A 251 -3.16 4.21 -3.24
CA ALA A 251 -2.98 3.43 -2.01
C ALA A 251 -1.94 4.01 -1.03
N GLY A 252 -1.27 5.13 -1.34
CA GLY A 252 -0.20 5.71 -0.52
C GLY A 252 1.15 5.01 -0.66
N LEU A 253 1.34 4.16 -1.68
CA LEU A 253 2.58 3.44 -1.99
C LEU A 253 3.45 4.23 -2.97
N SER A 254 3.81 5.46 -2.62
CA SER A 254 4.53 6.42 -3.50
C SER A 254 5.92 5.93 -3.94
N THR A 255 6.70 5.33 -3.04
CA THR A 255 8.03 4.76 -3.38
C THR A 255 7.95 3.64 -4.43
N GLU A 256 6.90 2.81 -4.35
CA GLU A 256 6.68 1.71 -5.29
C GLU A 256 6.10 2.21 -6.61
N ALA A 257 5.24 3.23 -6.56
CA ALA A 257 4.80 3.95 -7.75
C ALA A 257 6.00 4.54 -8.51
N HIS A 258 6.97 5.17 -7.84
CA HIS A 258 8.22 5.64 -8.47
C HIS A 258 9.02 4.50 -9.10
N THR A 259 9.12 3.36 -8.42
CA THR A 259 9.85 2.21 -8.95
C THR A 259 9.20 1.65 -10.21
N THR A 260 7.87 1.54 -10.19
CA THR A 260 7.06 1.12 -11.34
C THR A 260 7.17 2.12 -12.50
N LEU A 261 7.14 3.43 -12.22
CA LEU A 261 7.32 4.47 -13.24
C LEU A 261 8.71 4.48 -13.85
N ARG A 262 9.75 4.22 -13.06
CA ARG A 262 11.13 4.13 -13.57
C ARG A 262 11.27 3.00 -14.59
N GLN A 263 10.64 1.86 -14.32
CA GLN A 263 10.57 0.74 -15.26
C GLN A 263 9.83 1.14 -16.54
N ALA A 264 8.65 1.77 -16.41
CA ALA A 264 7.86 2.23 -17.55
C ALA A 264 8.62 3.23 -18.43
N ILE A 265 9.31 4.21 -17.83
CA ILE A 265 10.13 5.20 -18.56
C ILE A 265 11.31 4.52 -19.26
N ALA A 266 12.03 3.62 -18.58
CA ALA A 266 13.18 2.93 -19.16
C ALA A 266 12.79 1.99 -20.33
N GLU A 267 11.61 1.40 -20.29
CA GLU A 267 11.05 0.63 -21.41
C GLU A 267 10.60 1.51 -22.57
N GLN A 268 9.97 2.63 -22.24
CA GLN A 268 9.53 3.62 -23.23
C GLN A 268 10.71 4.24 -23.99
N GLU A 269 11.83 4.50 -23.30
CA GLU A 269 13.08 4.97 -23.92
C GLU A 269 13.70 3.92 -24.85
N ARG A 270 13.58 2.63 -24.53
CA ARG A 270 14.06 1.53 -25.39
C ARG A 270 13.19 1.31 -26.62
N SER A 271 11.86 1.44 -26.48
CA SER A 271 10.90 1.15 -27.55
C SER A 271 10.65 2.31 -28.52
N GLY A 272 11.01 3.55 -28.14
CA GLY A 272 10.85 4.74 -28.99
C GLY A 272 9.42 5.28 -29.08
N PHE A 273 8.44 4.66 -28.41
CA PHE A 273 7.05 5.13 -28.38
C PHE A 273 6.89 6.29 -27.38
N GLY A 274 7.06 7.51 -27.89
CA GLY A 274 7.21 8.75 -27.11
C GLY A 274 5.94 9.45 -26.60
N TYR A 275 4.74 9.02 -27.01
CA TYR A 275 3.54 9.84 -26.90
C TYR A 275 3.11 10.10 -25.44
N ASP A 276 3.10 9.05 -24.61
CA ASP A 276 2.61 9.10 -23.22
C ASP A 276 3.67 9.56 -22.20
N ARG A 277 4.87 9.96 -22.66
CA ARG A 277 5.96 10.40 -21.77
C ARG A 277 5.55 11.56 -20.86
N ALA A 278 4.65 12.42 -21.34
CA ALA A 278 4.17 13.57 -20.58
C ALA A 278 3.36 13.13 -19.35
N GLU A 279 2.52 12.11 -19.48
CA GLU A 279 1.77 11.48 -18.40
C GLU A 279 2.69 10.83 -17.38
N TYR A 280 3.76 10.18 -17.83
CA TYR A 280 4.68 9.48 -16.93
C TYR A 280 5.36 10.48 -15.98
N HIS A 281 5.79 11.62 -16.51
CA HIS A 281 6.32 12.72 -15.70
C HIS A 281 5.24 13.37 -14.80
N LEU A 282 3.97 13.41 -15.22
CA LEU A 282 2.89 13.91 -14.38
C LEU A 282 2.64 12.99 -13.16
N ILE A 283 2.56 11.68 -13.36
CA ILE A 283 2.41 10.73 -12.25
C ILE A 283 3.67 10.73 -11.36
N TRP A 284 4.87 10.83 -11.94
CA TRP A 284 6.11 11.01 -11.20
C TRP A 284 6.07 12.22 -10.27
N ALA A 285 5.61 13.37 -10.80
CA ALA A 285 5.49 14.60 -10.04
C ALA A 285 4.52 14.46 -8.86
N ARG A 286 3.38 13.78 -9.07
CA ARG A 286 2.41 13.51 -7.99
C ARG A 286 2.99 12.58 -6.92
N ALA A 287 3.72 11.55 -7.34
CA ALA A 287 4.37 10.63 -6.41
C ALA A 287 5.47 11.34 -5.59
N ALA A 288 6.29 12.19 -6.22
CA ALA A 288 7.31 12.99 -5.51
C ALA A 288 6.67 13.94 -4.49
N LEU A 289 5.53 14.54 -4.82
CA LEU A 289 4.79 15.39 -3.87
C LEU A 289 4.25 14.58 -2.68
N ALA A 290 3.79 13.35 -2.91
CA ALA A 290 3.33 12.44 -1.86
C ALA A 290 4.48 11.95 -0.96
N ASP A 291 5.68 11.77 -1.52
CA ASP A 291 6.91 11.45 -0.77
C ASP A 291 7.47 12.62 0.05
N GLY A 292 6.87 13.81 -0.04
CA GLY A 292 7.35 15.01 0.65
C GLY A 292 8.58 15.64 0.00
N ASP A 293 8.83 15.37 -1.29
CA ASP A 293 9.85 16.05 -2.11
C ASP A 293 9.20 17.02 -3.10
N PRO A 294 8.80 18.23 -2.63
CA PRO A 294 8.12 19.19 -3.48
C PRO A 294 9.04 19.78 -4.56
N THR A 295 10.37 19.76 -4.36
CA THR A 295 11.31 20.25 -5.38
C THR A 295 11.33 19.33 -6.59
N ALA A 296 11.49 18.01 -6.37
CA ALA A 296 11.42 17.03 -7.44
C ALA A 296 10.03 17.00 -8.11
N ALA A 297 8.96 17.20 -7.32
CA ALA A 297 7.60 17.31 -7.84
C ALA A 297 7.45 18.51 -8.79
N GLU A 298 7.97 19.68 -8.43
CA GLU A 298 7.88 20.87 -9.27
C GLU A 298 8.65 20.69 -10.60
N ASP A 299 9.85 20.15 -10.57
CA ASP A 299 10.67 19.92 -11.76
C ASP A 299 10.04 18.91 -12.72
N ALA A 300 9.53 17.80 -12.20
CA ALA A 300 8.81 16.80 -12.98
C ALA A 300 7.50 17.36 -13.57
N ALA A 301 6.74 18.14 -12.80
CA ALA A 301 5.51 18.76 -13.27
C ALA A 301 5.78 19.80 -14.37
N ARG A 302 6.83 20.62 -14.21
CA ARG A 302 7.28 21.58 -15.23
C ARG A 302 7.66 20.88 -16.55
N THR A 303 8.31 19.73 -16.43
CA THR A 303 8.68 18.88 -17.57
C THR A 303 7.45 18.34 -18.28
N ALA A 304 6.51 17.75 -17.53
CA ALA A 304 5.23 17.25 -18.05
C ALA A 304 4.44 18.38 -18.75
N ARG A 305 4.33 19.55 -18.13
CA ARG A 305 3.66 20.73 -18.69
C ARG A 305 4.27 21.17 -20.02
N GLY A 306 5.60 21.23 -20.11
CA GLY A 306 6.30 21.56 -21.34
C GLY A 306 5.99 20.56 -22.47
N MET A 307 5.93 19.27 -22.15
CA MET A 307 5.55 18.22 -23.10
C MET A 307 4.09 18.34 -23.53
N PHE A 308 3.13 18.48 -22.60
CA PHE A 308 1.72 18.67 -22.93
C PHE A 308 1.46 19.93 -23.75
N GLY A 309 2.22 21.01 -23.50
CA GLY A 309 2.19 22.23 -24.29
C GLY A 309 2.58 21.98 -25.75
N ARG A 310 3.69 21.29 -25.99
CA ARG A 310 4.13 20.89 -27.35
C ARG A 310 3.10 19.97 -28.03
N GLN A 311 2.44 19.11 -27.27
CA GLN A 311 1.37 18.21 -27.75
C GLN A 311 0.00 18.90 -27.90
N ARG A 312 -0.13 20.19 -27.56
CA ARG A 312 -1.41 20.94 -27.56
C ARG A 312 -2.51 20.34 -26.67
N ARG A 313 -2.12 19.68 -25.57
CA ARG A 313 -3.03 19.05 -24.60
C ARG A 313 -3.30 19.96 -23.40
N ALA A 314 -4.08 21.02 -23.62
CA ALA A 314 -4.27 22.10 -22.66
C ALA A 314 -4.81 21.63 -21.28
N ALA A 315 -5.78 20.71 -21.27
CA ALA A 315 -6.35 20.17 -20.03
C ALA A 315 -5.32 19.38 -19.19
N TRP A 316 -4.41 18.66 -19.85
CA TRP A 316 -3.32 17.94 -19.19
C TRP A 316 -2.23 18.88 -18.68
N ALA A 317 -1.92 19.93 -19.44
CA ALA A 317 -1.02 20.99 -18.96
C ALA A 317 -1.57 21.71 -17.72
N ASP A 318 -2.90 21.76 -17.53
CA ASP A 318 -3.52 22.28 -16.30
C ASP A 318 -3.35 21.34 -15.11
N LEU A 319 -3.43 20.02 -15.32
CA LEU A 319 -3.10 19.03 -14.28
C LEU A 319 -1.65 19.18 -13.79
N ALA A 320 -0.70 19.32 -14.72
CA ALA A 320 0.70 19.55 -14.37
C ALA A 320 0.91 20.87 -13.61
N ARG A 321 0.27 21.97 -14.04
CA ARG A 321 0.32 23.25 -13.31
C ARG A 321 -0.28 23.17 -11.91
N HIS A 322 -1.30 22.36 -11.71
CA HIS A 322 -1.85 22.14 -10.38
C HIS A 322 -0.82 21.49 -9.45
N VAL A 323 -0.08 20.48 -9.93
CA VAL A 323 1.01 19.86 -9.16
C VAL A 323 2.14 20.86 -8.88
N GLU A 324 2.53 21.69 -9.86
CA GLU A 324 3.50 22.79 -9.64
C GLU A 324 3.03 23.75 -8.53
N ALA A 325 1.74 24.15 -8.55
CA ALA A 325 1.19 25.05 -7.54
C ALA A 325 1.16 24.41 -6.14
N SER A 326 0.82 23.12 -6.05
CA SER A 326 0.85 22.35 -4.80
C SER A 326 2.27 22.22 -4.25
N ALA A 327 3.26 21.94 -5.11
CA ALA A 327 4.67 21.87 -4.75
C ALA A 327 5.20 23.21 -4.22
N ARG A 328 4.92 24.32 -4.91
CA ARG A 328 5.28 25.68 -4.47
C ARG A 328 4.65 26.06 -3.13
N PHE A 329 3.41 25.64 -2.89
CA PHE A 329 2.79 25.83 -1.58
C PHE A 329 3.48 24.97 -0.51
N ALA A 330 3.88 23.74 -0.82
CA ALA A 330 4.60 22.87 0.11
C ALA A 330 6.01 23.41 0.47
N THR A 331 6.72 24.06 -0.47
CA THR A 331 8.01 24.74 -0.20
C THR A 331 7.87 26.07 0.56
N GLY A 332 6.65 26.51 0.86
CA GLY A 332 6.39 27.66 1.71
C GLY A 332 5.96 28.93 0.97
N GLU A 333 5.77 28.92 -0.35
CA GLU A 333 5.32 30.11 -1.06
C GLU A 333 3.89 30.49 -0.64
N ARG A 334 3.71 31.75 -0.20
CA ARG A 334 2.41 32.35 0.10
C ARG A 334 2.30 33.67 -0.66
N SER A 335 1.83 33.64 -1.90
CA SER A 335 1.77 34.83 -2.78
C SER A 335 0.38 35.04 -3.40
N PRO A 336 -0.05 36.30 -3.64
CA PRO A 336 -1.29 36.58 -4.39
C PRO A 336 -1.28 35.98 -5.80
N ALA A 337 -0.11 35.85 -6.42
CA ALA A 337 0.06 35.25 -7.74
C ALA A 337 -0.23 33.74 -7.73
N LEU A 338 0.26 33.02 -6.71
CA LEU A 338 -0.03 31.61 -6.51
C LEU A 338 -1.52 31.39 -6.24
N LEU A 339 -2.15 32.24 -5.42
CA LEU A 339 -3.59 32.21 -5.17
C LEU A 339 -4.39 32.37 -6.47
N LYS A 340 -4.07 33.40 -7.27
CA LYS A 340 -4.73 33.64 -8.57
C LYS A 340 -4.60 32.42 -9.48
N THR A 341 -3.39 31.85 -9.57
CA THR A 341 -3.11 30.66 -10.37
C THR A 341 -3.97 29.46 -9.93
N ALA A 342 -4.05 29.20 -8.62
CA ALA A 342 -4.82 28.07 -8.09
C ALA A 342 -6.33 28.20 -8.36
N VAL A 343 -6.89 29.41 -8.24
CA VAL A 343 -8.31 29.68 -8.57
C VAL A 343 -8.56 29.47 -10.07
N GLU A 344 -7.74 30.07 -10.94
CA GLU A 344 -7.88 29.94 -12.40
C GLU A 344 -7.75 28.49 -12.88
N LEU A 345 -6.86 27.70 -12.26
CA LEU A 345 -6.73 26.27 -12.55
C LEU A 345 -8.01 25.53 -12.16
N ALA A 346 -8.53 25.79 -10.96
CA ALA A 346 -9.73 25.12 -10.48
C ALA A 346 -10.97 25.38 -11.36
N ASP A 347 -11.12 26.58 -11.90
CA ASP A 347 -12.22 26.95 -12.78
C ASP A 347 -12.05 26.32 -14.18
N ARG A 348 -10.85 26.35 -14.75
CA ARG A 348 -10.57 25.72 -16.06
C ARG A 348 -10.72 24.20 -16.00
N MET A 349 -10.28 23.57 -14.92
CA MET A 349 -10.43 22.12 -14.75
C MET A 349 -11.89 21.72 -14.51
N ALA A 350 -12.67 22.55 -13.82
CA ALA A 350 -14.12 22.34 -13.68
C ALA A 350 -14.83 22.46 -15.03
N ALA A 351 -14.47 23.46 -15.86
CA ALA A 351 -14.99 23.61 -17.21
C ALA A 351 -14.64 22.41 -18.12
N ALA A 352 -13.45 21.82 -17.92
CA ALA A 352 -13.02 20.59 -18.57
C ALA A 352 -13.64 19.31 -17.97
N LYS A 353 -14.55 19.42 -17.00
CA LYS A 353 -15.27 18.31 -16.35
C LYS A 353 -14.38 17.26 -15.68
N TRP A 354 -13.22 17.66 -15.15
CA TRP A 354 -12.44 16.78 -14.27
C TRP A 354 -13.21 16.51 -12.97
N PRO A 355 -13.24 15.26 -12.45
CA PRO A 355 -14.13 14.91 -11.34
C PRO A 355 -13.64 15.40 -9.97
N VAL A 356 -12.36 15.18 -9.64
CA VAL A 356 -11.81 15.40 -8.28
C VAL A 356 -10.89 16.62 -8.24
N THR A 357 -9.98 16.75 -9.20
CA THR A 357 -8.91 17.76 -9.18
C THR A 357 -9.36 19.22 -9.11
N PRO A 358 -10.53 19.63 -9.66
CA PRO A 358 -11.03 20.99 -9.43
C PRO A 358 -11.33 21.30 -7.96
N LEU A 359 -11.66 20.28 -7.15
CA LEU A 359 -11.88 20.43 -5.72
C LEU A 359 -10.56 20.51 -4.96
N GLU A 360 -9.56 19.72 -5.35
CA GLU A 360 -8.19 19.80 -4.81
C GLU A 360 -7.58 21.19 -5.05
N ALA A 361 -7.71 21.72 -6.28
CA ALA A 361 -7.24 23.05 -6.62
C ALA A 361 -7.98 24.16 -5.84
N ARG A 362 -9.30 24.03 -5.60
CA ARG A 362 -10.06 24.98 -4.74
C ARG A 362 -9.63 24.90 -3.28
N LEU A 363 -9.39 23.69 -2.76
CA LEU A 363 -8.90 23.49 -1.40
C LEU A 363 -7.52 24.15 -1.21
N LEU A 364 -6.62 23.95 -2.17
CA LEU A 364 -5.31 24.61 -2.20
C LEU A 364 -5.46 26.14 -2.23
N ALA A 365 -6.30 26.67 -3.13
CA ALA A 365 -6.58 28.11 -3.21
C ALA A 365 -7.10 28.66 -1.88
N GLY A 366 -8.01 27.95 -1.20
CA GLY A 366 -8.51 28.33 0.11
C GLY A 366 -7.42 28.37 1.18
N ARG A 367 -6.51 27.38 1.18
CA ARG A 367 -5.34 27.34 2.10
C ARG A 367 -4.37 28.51 1.84
N ILE A 368 -4.11 28.84 0.57
CA ILE A 368 -3.28 30.00 0.21
C ILE A 368 -3.95 31.30 0.66
N ALA A 369 -5.26 31.46 0.39
CA ALA A 369 -6.01 32.65 0.81
C ALA A 369 -6.01 32.81 2.34
N PHE A 370 -6.19 31.72 3.08
CA PHE A 370 -6.11 31.72 4.55
C PHE A 370 -4.73 32.17 5.04
N ALA A 371 -3.65 31.64 4.45
CA ALA A 371 -2.29 32.01 4.82
C ALA A 371 -1.91 33.46 4.44
N LEU A 372 -2.62 34.07 3.49
CA LEU A 372 -2.52 35.49 3.13
C LEU A 372 -3.47 36.40 3.93
N ASP A 373 -4.10 35.87 4.99
CA ASP A 373 -5.09 36.55 5.81
C ASP A 373 -6.34 37.07 5.05
N ARG A 374 -6.64 36.48 3.88
CA ARG A 374 -7.82 36.79 3.07
C ARG A 374 -9.01 35.94 3.51
N ARG A 375 -9.49 36.21 4.72
CA ARG A 375 -10.46 35.37 5.44
C ARG A 375 -11.75 35.11 4.67
N GLU A 376 -12.39 36.14 4.11
CA GLU A 376 -13.65 35.98 3.37
C GLU A 376 -13.48 35.12 2.12
N GLN A 377 -12.40 35.35 1.37
CA GLN A 377 -12.07 34.58 0.18
C GLN A 377 -11.79 33.11 0.52
N ALA A 378 -11.06 32.85 1.62
CA ALA A 378 -10.81 31.50 2.11
C ALA A 378 -12.11 30.78 2.49
N LEU A 379 -13.01 31.44 3.22
CA LEU A 379 -14.31 30.88 3.60
C LEU A 379 -15.12 30.48 2.37
N ALA A 380 -15.23 31.36 1.37
CA ALA A 380 -15.97 31.08 0.14
C ALA A 380 -15.39 29.88 -0.62
N LEU A 381 -14.06 29.77 -0.72
CA LEU A 381 -13.38 28.66 -1.39
C LEU A 381 -13.58 27.32 -0.65
N PHE A 382 -13.45 27.31 0.67
CA PHE A 382 -13.69 26.11 1.47
C PHE A 382 -15.16 25.66 1.41
N GLU A 383 -16.11 26.60 1.40
CA GLU A 383 -17.54 26.28 1.31
C GLU A 383 -17.88 25.59 -0.01
N GLN A 384 -17.31 26.06 -1.14
CA GLN A 384 -17.52 25.43 -2.45
C GLN A 384 -17.15 23.94 -2.43
N VAL A 385 -16.04 23.58 -1.78
CA VAL A 385 -15.60 22.18 -1.66
C VAL A 385 -16.45 21.41 -0.64
N ALA A 386 -16.76 22.01 0.51
CA ALA A 386 -17.53 21.38 1.59
C ALA A 386 -18.96 20.96 1.22
N ARG A 387 -19.55 21.56 0.16
CA ARG A 387 -20.86 21.18 -0.38
C ARG A 387 -20.89 19.75 -0.95
N HIS A 388 -19.73 19.16 -1.25
CA HIS A 388 -19.63 17.82 -1.86
C HIS A 388 -19.58 16.65 -0.86
N ARG A 389 -19.78 16.90 0.45
CA ARG A 389 -19.70 15.88 1.52
C ARG A 389 -20.68 14.69 1.42
N ASN A 390 -21.70 14.81 0.57
CA ASN A 390 -22.73 13.79 0.32
C ASN A 390 -22.58 13.09 -1.03
N ARG A 391 -21.46 13.29 -1.73
CA ARG A 391 -21.12 12.57 -2.97
C ARG A 391 -20.92 11.08 -2.69
N ARG A 392 -20.99 10.23 -3.72
CA ARG A 392 -20.84 8.77 -3.55
C ARG A 392 -19.36 8.39 -3.38
N GLU A 393 -18.48 9.12 -4.04
CA GLU A 393 -17.05 8.90 -4.11
C GLU A 393 -16.38 9.26 -2.76
N ALA A 394 -15.69 8.29 -2.15
CA ALA A 394 -15.07 8.46 -0.83
C ALA A 394 -14.01 9.57 -0.82
N GLU A 395 -13.13 9.61 -1.81
CA GLU A 395 -12.11 10.65 -1.98
C GLU A 395 -12.69 12.06 -1.98
N VAL A 396 -13.79 12.27 -2.69
CA VAL A 396 -14.50 13.56 -2.74
C VAL A 396 -15.08 13.92 -1.38
N ARG A 397 -15.66 12.94 -0.67
CA ARG A 397 -16.20 13.15 0.68
C ARG A 397 -15.10 13.51 1.69
N ILE A 398 -13.93 12.86 1.63
CA ILE A 398 -12.79 13.14 2.51
C ILE A 398 -12.30 14.58 2.29
N LEU A 399 -12.09 14.99 1.03
CA LEU A 399 -11.72 16.37 0.68
C LEU A 399 -12.77 17.38 1.15
N ALA A 400 -14.06 17.08 0.97
CA ALA A 400 -15.15 17.94 1.41
C ALA A 400 -15.23 18.09 2.94
N TRP A 401 -14.98 17.03 3.70
CA TRP A 401 -14.91 17.10 5.16
C TRP A 401 -13.68 17.87 5.65
N HIS A 402 -12.54 17.73 4.98
CA HIS A 402 -11.36 18.56 5.24
C HIS A 402 -11.68 20.04 5.00
N ALA A 403 -12.26 20.37 3.85
CA ALA A 403 -12.66 21.74 3.54
C ALA A 403 -13.68 22.28 4.55
N HIS A 404 -14.64 21.46 4.99
CA HIS A 404 -15.61 21.87 6.01
C HIS A 404 -14.93 22.13 7.37
N ALA A 405 -13.92 21.34 7.74
CA ALA A 405 -13.13 21.58 8.94
C ALA A 405 -12.38 22.92 8.84
N LEU A 406 -11.65 23.16 7.74
CA LEU A 406 -10.95 24.42 7.50
C LEU A 406 -11.91 25.61 7.49
N HIS A 407 -13.06 25.51 6.81
CA HIS A 407 -14.12 26.51 6.83
C HIS A 407 -14.57 26.85 8.27
N ALA A 408 -14.85 25.82 9.08
CA ALA A 408 -15.26 26.01 10.47
C ALA A 408 -14.15 26.66 11.31
N LEU A 409 -12.88 26.31 11.10
CA LEU A 409 -11.74 26.94 11.77
C LEU A 409 -11.58 28.40 11.38
N THR A 410 -11.61 28.70 10.09
CA THR A 410 -11.57 30.07 9.59
C THR A 410 -12.79 30.87 10.08
N ALA A 411 -13.92 30.23 10.39
CA ALA A 411 -15.08 30.88 10.99
C ALA A 411 -15.04 30.96 12.53
N GLY A 412 -13.98 30.48 13.19
CA GLY A 412 -13.87 30.49 14.66
C GLY A 412 -14.72 29.44 15.38
N ARG A 413 -15.27 28.45 14.66
CA ARG A 413 -16.18 27.40 15.18
C ARG A 413 -15.42 26.09 15.46
N ALA A 414 -14.56 26.09 16.46
CA ALA A 414 -13.66 24.96 16.77
C ALA A 414 -14.40 23.60 16.94
N SER A 415 -15.51 23.57 17.68
CA SER A 415 -16.27 22.32 17.88
C SER A 415 -16.91 21.79 16.58
N ALA A 416 -17.26 22.68 15.64
CA ALA A 416 -17.77 22.28 14.33
C ALA A 416 -16.65 21.75 13.43
N ALA A 417 -15.44 22.31 13.55
CA ALA A 417 -14.27 21.79 12.86
C ALA A 417 -13.91 20.38 13.34
N GLU A 418 -13.90 20.17 14.66
CA GLU A 418 -13.61 18.85 15.27
C GLU A 418 -14.58 17.76 14.78
N ARG A 419 -15.90 18.07 14.76
CA ARG A 419 -16.90 17.14 14.20
C ARG A 419 -16.67 16.83 12.73
N ALA A 420 -16.25 17.82 11.94
CA ALA A 420 -15.97 17.65 10.53
C ALA A 420 -14.74 16.77 10.28
N LEU A 421 -13.68 16.94 11.08
CA LEU A 421 -12.49 16.10 11.02
C LEU A 421 -12.82 14.64 11.38
N HIS A 422 -13.60 14.40 12.44
CA HIS A 422 -14.07 13.05 12.77
C HIS A 422 -14.92 12.43 11.65
N ALA A 423 -15.80 13.22 11.02
CA ALA A 423 -16.59 12.73 9.89
C ALA A 423 -15.71 12.36 8.69
N GLY A 424 -14.70 13.17 8.35
CA GLY A 424 -13.74 12.89 7.30
C GLY A 424 -12.91 11.63 7.58
N LEU A 425 -12.41 11.49 8.80
CA LEU A 425 -11.68 10.30 9.25
C LEU A 425 -12.51 9.03 9.20
N ARG A 426 -13.80 9.10 9.55
CA ARG A 426 -14.70 7.96 9.43
C ARG A 426 -14.84 7.52 7.96
N VAL A 427 -15.03 8.45 7.02
CA VAL A 427 -15.09 8.11 5.58
C VAL A 427 -13.79 7.48 5.12
N HIS A 428 -12.66 8.05 5.53
CA HIS A 428 -11.34 7.50 5.23
C HIS A 428 -11.17 6.06 5.77
N GLN A 429 -11.61 5.82 7.02
CA GLN A 429 -11.57 4.51 7.65
C GLN A 429 -12.51 3.48 7.00
N GLU A 430 -13.68 3.90 6.54
CA GLU A 430 -14.63 3.11 5.75
C GLU A 430 -14.01 2.70 4.41
N ASN A 431 -13.38 3.65 3.71
CA ASN A 431 -12.73 3.41 2.42
C ASN A 431 -11.56 2.42 2.53
N ASN A 432 -10.69 2.60 3.54
CA ASN A 432 -9.52 1.75 3.73
C ASN A 432 -9.86 0.36 4.27
N ALA A 433 -11.10 0.13 4.73
CA ALA A 433 -11.52 -1.16 5.25
C ALA A 433 -11.71 -2.24 4.19
N VAL A 434 -11.84 -1.85 2.92
CA VAL A 434 -11.94 -2.78 1.78
C VAL A 434 -10.58 -3.40 1.45
N LEU A 435 -9.48 -2.83 1.96
CA LEU A 435 -8.12 -3.34 1.79
C LEU A 435 -7.88 -4.49 2.78
N GLY A 436 -7.59 -5.70 2.28
CA GLY A 436 -7.28 -6.86 3.13
C GLY A 436 -5.83 -6.90 3.58
N ALA A 437 -4.93 -6.53 2.67
CA ALA A 437 -3.49 -6.53 2.92
C ALA A 437 -3.07 -5.50 3.98
N THR A 438 -2.19 -5.94 4.88
CA THR A 438 -1.71 -5.12 6.00
C THR A 438 -0.89 -3.92 5.53
N ASP A 439 -0.08 -4.08 4.51
CA ASP A 439 0.74 -3.00 3.93
C ASP A 439 -0.11 -1.93 3.24
N LEU A 440 -1.10 -2.30 2.42
CA LEU A 440 -2.02 -1.33 1.79
C LEU A 440 -2.76 -0.49 2.81
N ARG A 441 -3.18 -1.10 3.93
CA ARG A 441 -3.87 -0.37 5.02
C ARG A 441 -2.95 0.62 5.72
N ALA A 442 -1.72 0.21 6.02
CA ALA A 442 -0.72 1.08 6.65
C ALA A 442 -0.42 2.31 5.77
N HIS A 443 -0.26 2.11 4.47
CA HIS A 443 0.03 3.21 3.54
C HIS A 443 -1.20 4.09 3.24
N ALA A 444 -2.38 3.50 3.12
CA ALA A 444 -3.62 4.27 2.96
C ALA A 444 -3.94 5.10 4.21
N ALA A 445 -3.36 4.80 5.39
CA ALA A 445 -3.54 5.57 6.61
C ALA A 445 -3.02 7.03 6.51
N ALA A 446 -2.02 7.28 5.66
CA ALA A 446 -1.31 8.56 5.57
C ALA A 446 -2.21 9.76 5.21
N ARG A 447 -3.29 9.58 4.43
CA ARG A 447 -4.24 10.68 4.15
C ARG A 447 -5.10 11.04 5.37
N GLY A 448 -5.37 10.06 6.23
CA GLY A 448 -6.02 10.27 7.53
C GLY A 448 -5.14 11.02 8.52
N GLU A 449 -3.81 10.90 8.38
CA GLU A 449 -2.82 11.58 9.21
C GLU A 449 -2.99 13.10 9.16
N GLU A 450 -3.20 13.71 7.99
CA GLU A 450 -3.38 15.17 7.87
C GLU A 450 -4.60 15.65 8.68
N LEU A 451 -5.72 14.90 8.60
CA LEU A 451 -6.94 15.21 9.37
C LEU A 451 -6.73 15.03 10.87
N ALA A 452 -6.03 13.96 11.27
CA ALA A 452 -5.69 13.70 12.65
C ALA A 452 -4.71 14.75 13.22
N LYS A 453 -3.72 15.20 12.42
CA LYS A 453 -2.77 16.28 12.77
C LYS A 453 -3.49 17.54 13.12
N LEU A 454 -4.40 17.95 12.23
CA LEU A 454 -5.17 19.16 12.41
C LEU A 454 -6.03 19.07 13.67
N GLY A 455 -6.66 17.93 13.92
CA GLY A 455 -7.43 17.70 15.14
C GLY A 455 -6.58 17.77 16.42
N LEU A 456 -5.40 17.15 16.42
CA LEU A 456 -4.46 17.20 17.54
C LEU A 456 -3.96 18.63 17.81
N GLN A 457 -3.59 19.37 16.76
CA GLN A 457 -3.19 20.78 16.85
C GLN A 457 -4.28 21.64 17.51
N LEU A 458 -5.55 21.44 17.13
CA LEU A 458 -6.68 22.16 17.71
C LEU A 458 -6.89 21.80 19.18
N ALA A 459 -6.79 20.52 19.53
CA ALA A 459 -6.93 20.06 20.91
C ALA A 459 -5.84 20.64 21.81
N LEU A 460 -4.59 20.66 21.33
CA LEU A 460 -3.45 21.26 22.03
C LEU A 460 -3.65 22.76 22.24
N LYS A 461 -4.08 23.50 21.19
CA LYS A 461 -4.34 24.95 21.27
C LYS A 461 -5.44 25.30 22.29
N ARG A 462 -6.45 24.43 22.43
CA ARG A 462 -7.55 24.62 23.40
C ARG A 462 -7.20 24.18 24.82
N GLY A 463 -6.11 23.42 25.00
CA GLY A 463 -5.72 22.88 26.30
C GLY A 463 -6.62 21.77 26.85
N ASP A 464 -7.47 21.15 26.02
CA ASP A 464 -8.36 20.06 26.44
C ASP A 464 -7.61 18.72 26.43
N ALA A 465 -7.19 18.26 27.61
CA ALA A 465 -6.43 17.02 27.77
C ALA A 465 -7.18 15.77 27.28
N ARG A 466 -8.51 15.72 27.41
CA ARG A 466 -9.32 14.59 26.93
C ARG A 466 -9.42 14.60 25.40
N ALA A 467 -9.55 15.77 24.79
CA ALA A 467 -9.52 15.89 23.34
C ALA A 467 -8.14 15.52 22.79
N VAL A 468 -7.05 15.97 23.43
CA VAL A 468 -5.68 15.61 23.02
C VAL A 468 -5.48 14.10 23.01
N LEU A 469 -5.90 13.42 24.08
CA LEU A 469 -5.84 11.95 24.16
C LEU A 469 -6.64 11.26 23.05
N ARG A 470 -7.87 11.73 22.78
CA ARG A 470 -8.70 11.18 21.69
C ARG A 470 -8.05 11.36 20.32
N TRP A 471 -7.48 12.53 20.05
CA TRP A 471 -6.87 12.84 18.76
C TRP A 471 -5.56 12.09 18.54
N ALA A 472 -4.73 11.96 19.57
CA ALA A 472 -3.52 11.13 19.51
C ALA A 472 -3.86 9.65 19.27
N GLU A 473 -4.87 9.12 19.95
CA GLU A 473 -5.28 7.73 19.71
C GLU A 473 -6.01 7.54 18.38
N THR A 474 -6.65 8.58 17.84
CA THR A 474 -7.22 8.53 16.48
C THR A 474 -6.13 8.53 15.41
N TRP A 475 -5.05 9.28 15.63
CA TRP A 475 -3.85 9.24 14.79
C TRP A 475 -3.24 7.84 14.79
N ARG A 476 -2.94 7.29 15.98
CA ARG A 476 -2.32 5.97 16.13
C ARG A 476 -3.20 4.81 15.63
N ALA A 477 -4.52 4.92 15.78
CA ALA A 477 -5.45 3.92 15.27
C ALA A 477 -5.47 3.84 13.74
N ALA A 478 -5.02 4.89 13.03
CA ALA A 478 -4.89 4.84 11.58
C ALA A 478 -3.79 3.86 11.14
N SER A 479 -2.73 3.70 11.93
CA SER A 479 -1.54 2.92 11.59
C SER A 479 -1.40 1.56 12.29
N LEU A 480 -1.83 1.42 13.55
CA LEU A 480 -1.44 0.28 14.41
C LEU A 480 -2.50 -0.82 14.58
N ARG A 481 -3.69 -0.67 13.99
CA ARG A 481 -4.79 -1.64 14.19
C ARG A 481 -5.60 -1.89 12.95
N ARG A 482 -5.53 -3.13 12.47
CA ARG A 482 -6.67 -3.99 12.12
C ARG A 482 -6.14 -5.41 11.89
N ARG A 483 -6.85 -6.42 12.41
CA ARG A 483 -6.55 -7.83 12.12
C ARG A 483 -6.44 -7.99 10.60
N PRO A 484 -5.35 -8.53 10.06
CA PRO A 484 -5.29 -8.90 8.65
C PRO A 484 -6.51 -9.74 8.33
N VAL A 485 -7.15 -9.48 7.18
CA VAL A 485 -8.02 -10.54 6.65
C VAL A 485 -7.07 -11.66 6.33
N ARG A 486 -7.24 -12.79 7.02
CA ARG A 486 -6.45 -13.99 6.74
C ARG A 486 -6.46 -14.14 5.21
N PRO A 487 -5.29 -14.12 4.55
CA PRO A 487 -5.26 -14.52 3.15
C PRO A 487 -6.02 -15.85 3.10
N PRO A 488 -6.97 -16.05 2.17
CA PRO A 488 -7.43 -17.40 1.86
C PRO A 488 -6.21 -18.30 1.75
N ASP A 489 -6.32 -19.60 2.05
CA ASP A 489 -5.22 -20.55 1.85
C ASP A 489 -4.77 -20.53 0.39
N ASP A 490 -3.88 -19.60 0.06
CA ASP A 490 -3.35 -19.36 -1.26
C ASP A 490 -2.12 -20.25 -1.36
N GLU A 491 -2.31 -21.39 -2.02
CA GLU A 491 -1.29 -22.39 -2.23
C GLU A 491 -0.05 -21.80 -2.92
N GLN A 492 -0.23 -20.81 -3.81
CA GLN A 492 0.88 -20.15 -4.50
C GLN A 492 1.62 -19.19 -3.58
N LEU A 493 0.93 -18.43 -2.72
CA LEU A 493 1.59 -17.61 -1.69
C LEU A 493 2.42 -18.49 -0.74
N ALA A 494 1.87 -19.64 -0.34
CA ALA A 494 2.59 -20.60 0.49
C ALA A 494 3.81 -21.19 -0.24
N ALA A 495 3.68 -21.51 -1.53
CA ALA A 495 4.78 -21.99 -2.37
C ALA A 495 5.87 -20.93 -2.55
N ASP A 496 5.50 -19.67 -2.84
CA ASP A 496 6.45 -18.56 -3.01
C ASP A 496 7.22 -18.28 -1.70
N LEU A 497 6.55 -18.35 -0.54
CA LEU A 497 7.19 -18.24 0.78
C LEU A 497 8.17 -19.40 1.05
N ALA A 498 7.79 -20.63 0.72
CA ALA A 498 8.66 -21.79 0.87
C ALA A 498 9.92 -21.67 -0.02
N GLU A 499 9.74 -21.23 -1.27
CA GLU A 499 10.85 -20.99 -2.19
C GLU A 499 11.73 -19.83 -1.73
N LEU A 500 11.15 -18.76 -1.19
CA LEU A 500 11.91 -17.65 -0.61
C LEU A 500 12.80 -18.12 0.54
N ARG A 501 12.28 -18.99 1.43
CA ARG A 501 13.09 -19.58 2.52
C ARG A 501 14.26 -20.38 1.96
N ARG A 502 14.02 -21.20 0.93
CA ARG A 502 15.06 -22.00 0.26
C ARG A 502 16.16 -21.10 -0.30
N VAL A 503 15.80 -20.03 -1.00
CA VAL A 503 16.75 -19.05 -1.58
C VAL A 503 17.54 -18.33 -0.48
N VAL A 504 16.90 -17.94 0.63
CA VAL A 504 17.59 -17.28 1.75
C VAL A 504 18.55 -18.23 2.47
N ALA A 505 18.17 -19.49 2.66
CA ALA A 505 19.05 -20.51 3.24
C ALA A 505 20.27 -20.79 2.33
N GLU A 506 20.05 -20.87 1.01
CA GLU A 506 21.12 -21.02 0.01
C GLU A 506 22.07 -19.82 0.03
N LEU A 507 21.52 -18.59 0.09
CA LEU A 507 22.32 -17.37 0.18
C LEU A 507 23.20 -17.35 1.44
N ALA A 508 22.65 -17.72 2.60
CA ALA A 508 23.40 -17.79 3.86
C ALA A 508 24.54 -18.82 3.79
N ALA A 509 24.33 -19.96 3.11
CA ALA A 509 25.36 -20.98 2.93
C ALA A 509 26.51 -20.50 2.03
N VAL A 510 26.20 -19.73 0.98
CA VAL A 510 27.20 -19.18 0.04
C VAL A 510 27.99 -18.00 0.65
N GLU A 511 27.37 -17.22 1.53
CA GLU A 511 28.01 -16.09 2.22
C GLU A 511 28.88 -16.50 3.42
N ALA A 512 28.87 -17.79 3.80
CA ALA A 512 29.67 -18.29 4.92
C ALA A 512 31.19 -18.10 4.69
N PRO A 513 31.99 -17.77 5.73
CA PRO A 513 33.42 -17.43 5.62
C PRO A 513 34.31 -18.49 4.95
N THR A 514 33.81 -19.72 4.82
CA THR A 514 34.51 -20.87 4.24
C THR A 514 34.38 -20.96 2.71
N ALA A 515 33.51 -20.18 2.06
CA ALA A 515 33.29 -20.23 0.62
C ALA A 515 34.36 -19.46 -0.17
N ARG A 516 35.20 -20.15 -0.96
CA ARG A 516 36.18 -19.52 -1.88
C ARG A 516 35.66 -19.45 -3.31
N GLY A 517 35.79 -18.28 -3.94
CA GLY A 517 36.23 -18.17 -5.34
C GLY A 517 35.24 -18.42 -6.49
N SER A 518 33.92 -18.45 -6.28
CA SER A 518 32.91 -18.21 -7.34
C SER A 518 31.64 -17.50 -6.84
N ALA A 519 31.66 -17.03 -5.58
CA ALA A 519 30.47 -16.65 -4.81
C ALA A 519 29.74 -15.39 -5.34
N ARG A 520 30.41 -14.44 -5.99
CA ARG A 520 29.81 -13.13 -6.30
C ARG A 520 28.69 -13.18 -7.34
N THR A 521 28.87 -13.96 -8.41
CA THR A 521 27.83 -14.13 -9.44
C THR A 521 26.64 -14.89 -8.87
N GLU A 522 26.90 -15.91 -8.05
CA GLU A 522 25.86 -16.74 -7.44
C GLU A 522 25.06 -15.96 -6.38
N VAL A 523 25.74 -15.21 -5.51
CA VAL A 523 25.12 -14.26 -4.57
C VAL A 523 24.27 -13.24 -5.32
N SER A 524 24.72 -12.73 -6.47
CA SER A 524 23.95 -11.77 -7.26
C SER A 524 22.69 -12.42 -7.87
N ARG A 525 22.81 -13.68 -8.36
CA ARG A 525 21.69 -14.46 -8.88
C ARG A 525 20.65 -14.74 -7.78
N LEU A 526 21.08 -15.23 -6.62
CA LEU A 526 20.21 -15.54 -5.48
C LEU A 526 19.55 -14.28 -4.91
N ASN A 527 20.27 -13.15 -4.83
CA ASN A 527 19.66 -11.87 -4.46
C ASN A 527 18.63 -11.41 -5.48
N GLY A 528 18.86 -11.63 -6.78
CA GLY A 528 17.88 -11.37 -7.82
C GLY A 528 16.60 -12.19 -7.62
N GLU A 529 16.72 -13.49 -7.36
CA GLU A 529 15.57 -14.36 -7.12
C GLU A 529 14.85 -14.01 -5.81
N ARG A 530 15.59 -13.68 -4.74
CA ARG A 530 15.01 -13.19 -3.48
C ARG A 530 14.14 -11.97 -3.71
N LEU A 531 14.64 -10.96 -4.43
CA LEU A 531 13.88 -9.74 -4.73
C LEU A 531 12.64 -10.02 -5.60
N ARG A 532 12.75 -10.98 -6.54
CA ARG A 532 11.62 -11.41 -7.39
C ARG A 532 10.52 -12.07 -6.56
N LEU A 533 10.88 -13.02 -5.69
CA LEU A 533 9.94 -13.71 -4.81
C LEU A 533 9.31 -12.76 -3.79
N GLU A 534 10.10 -11.86 -3.21
CA GLU A 534 9.56 -10.82 -2.31
C GLU A 534 8.53 -9.93 -3.00
N ALA A 535 8.79 -9.53 -4.25
CA ALA A 535 7.82 -8.77 -5.04
C ALA A 535 6.55 -9.57 -5.32
N ALA A 536 6.69 -10.85 -5.72
CA ALA A 536 5.55 -11.73 -6.02
C ALA A 536 4.66 -11.98 -4.80
N ILE A 537 5.25 -12.33 -3.64
CA ILE A 537 4.54 -12.54 -2.37
C ILE A 537 3.76 -11.28 -1.98
N ARG A 538 4.41 -10.12 -2.07
CA ARG A 538 3.80 -8.84 -1.73
C ARG A 538 2.63 -8.51 -2.65
N ASP A 539 2.84 -8.58 -3.97
CA ASP A 539 1.81 -8.26 -4.95
C ASP A 539 0.62 -9.22 -4.82
N ARG A 540 0.86 -10.51 -4.56
CA ARG A 540 -0.20 -11.50 -4.27
C ARG A 540 -0.97 -11.19 -3.00
N SER A 541 -0.29 -10.83 -1.91
CA SER A 541 -0.94 -10.48 -0.64
C SER A 541 -1.91 -9.29 -0.79
N ARG A 542 -1.61 -8.36 -1.71
CA ARG A 542 -2.40 -7.14 -1.99
C ARG A 542 -3.74 -7.40 -2.64
N TYR A 543 -3.94 -8.57 -3.22
CA TYR A 543 -5.22 -8.96 -3.80
C TYR A 543 -6.26 -9.32 -2.73
N ALA A 544 -5.83 -9.54 -1.48
CA ALA A 544 -6.74 -9.86 -0.38
C ALA A 544 -7.71 -8.70 -0.11
N ARG A 545 -8.99 -9.04 0.02
CA ARG A 545 -10.06 -8.07 0.34
C ARG A 545 -10.28 -7.98 1.84
N GLY A 546 -10.53 -6.77 2.31
CA GLY A 546 -10.83 -6.43 3.69
C GLY A 546 -12.32 -6.54 4.00
N THR A 547 -12.66 -6.84 5.25
CA THR A 547 -14.01 -6.65 5.79
C THR A 547 -14.02 -5.47 6.76
N TYR A 548 -14.97 -4.56 6.59
CA TYR A 548 -15.16 -3.45 7.53
C TYR A 548 -16.00 -3.88 8.72
N ALA A 549 -15.41 -3.83 9.91
CA ALA A 549 -16.15 -3.76 11.16
C ALA A 549 -15.99 -2.35 11.74
N PRO A 550 -17.05 -1.54 11.84
CA PRO A 550 -16.98 -0.24 12.49
C PRO A 550 -16.63 -0.41 13.97
N GLU A 551 -15.52 0.17 14.40
CA GLU A 551 -15.14 0.18 15.81
C GLU A 551 -15.79 1.35 16.56
N PRO A 552 -16.09 1.18 17.87
CA PRO A 552 -16.58 2.28 18.70
C PRO A 552 -15.54 3.40 18.80
N PRO A 553 -15.96 4.68 18.96
CA PRO A 553 -15.02 5.78 19.19
C PRO A 553 -14.24 5.56 20.48
N PHE A 554 -12.97 5.95 20.48
CA PHE A 554 -12.14 5.86 21.68
C PHE A 554 -12.61 6.85 22.75
N SER A 555 -12.80 6.35 23.97
CA SER A 555 -13.33 7.10 25.10
C SER A 555 -12.30 7.15 26.24
N PRO A 556 -11.77 8.35 26.56
CA PRO A 556 -10.93 8.55 27.73
C PRO A 556 -11.58 8.10 29.05
N ALA A 557 -12.92 8.17 29.15
CA ALA A 557 -13.64 7.73 30.33
C ALA A 557 -13.62 6.20 30.48
N THR A 558 -13.84 5.48 29.37
CA THR A 558 -13.77 4.02 29.35
C THR A 558 -12.35 3.53 29.65
N LEU A 559 -11.33 4.20 29.07
CA LEU A 559 -9.94 3.92 29.42
C LEU A 559 -9.69 4.13 30.91
N ALA A 560 -10.12 5.26 31.47
CA ALA A 560 -9.89 5.55 32.89
C ALA A 560 -10.54 4.52 33.82
N GLY A 561 -11.70 3.97 33.45
CA GLY A 561 -12.34 2.88 34.19
C GLY A 561 -11.54 1.56 34.11
N ALA A 562 -10.97 1.24 32.95
CA ALA A 562 -10.20 0.02 32.76
C ALA A 562 -8.81 0.03 33.43
N LEU A 563 -8.21 1.21 33.64
CA LEU A 563 -6.88 1.33 34.27
C LEU A 563 -6.82 0.78 35.70
N GLY A 564 -7.93 0.85 36.45
CA GLY A 564 -7.96 0.44 37.85
C GLY A 564 -6.89 1.18 38.68
N THR A 565 -6.01 0.42 39.35
CA THR A 565 -4.89 0.97 40.13
C THR A 565 -3.69 1.40 39.28
N ARG A 566 -3.73 1.27 37.96
CA ARG A 566 -2.62 1.64 37.07
C ARG A 566 -2.64 3.13 36.73
N VAL A 567 -1.52 3.66 36.27
CA VAL A 567 -1.39 5.04 35.78
C VAL A 567 -0.92 5.01 34.32
N LEU A 568 -1.58 5.76 33.45
CA LEU A 568 -1.16 5.92 32.07
C LEU A 568 -0.30 7.18 31.91
N VAL A 569 0.80 7.09 31.18
CA VAL A 569 1.55 8.22 30.61
C VAL A 569 1.64 8.02 29.11
N GLU A 570 0.95 8.87 28.36
CA GLU A 570 0.98 8.86 26.91
C GLU A 570 1.77 10.06 26.39
N PHE A 571 2.86 9.81 25.69
CA PHE A 571 3.69 10.82 25.05
C PHE A 571 3.17 11.09 23.64
N MET A 572 3.11 12.35 23.22
CA MET A 572 2.82 12.72 21.84
C MET A 572 3.66 13.91 21.39
N ARG A 573 3.99 13.94 20.10
CA ARG A 573 4.75 15.04 19.51
C ARG A 573 3.93 15.82 18.50
N LEU A 574 4.17 17.12 18.47
CA LEU A 574 3.79 17.97 17.35
C LEU A 574 5.06 18.68 16.86
N ASP A 575 5.58 18.19 15.73
CA ASP A 575 6.89 18.59 15.20
C ASP A 575 8.01 18.29 16.24
N ASP A 576 8.71 19.29 16.78
CA ASP A 576 9.72 19.09 17.86
C ASP A 576 9.15 19.27 19.29
N ASP A 577 7.91 19.74 19.46
CA ASP A 577 7.34 19.98 20.79
C ASP A 577 6.71 18.68 21.34
N LEU A 578 7.30 18.15 22.41
CA LEU A 578 6.88 16.94 23.10
C LEU A 578 5.89 17.27 24.23
N HIS A 579 4.78 16.53 24.26
CA HIS A 579 3.75 16.61 25.29
C HIS A 579 3.52 15.23 25.90
N ALA A 580 2.92 15.21 27.09
CA ALA A 580 2.37 14.00 27.69
C ALA A 580 0.94 14.22 28.18
N VAL A 581 0.13 13.17 28.12
CA VAL A 581 -1.15 13.07 28.80
C VAL A 581 -1.07 11.99 29.86
N THR A 582 -1.43 12.33 31.10
CA THR A 582 -1.55 11.36 32.20
C THR A 582 -3.01 11.03 32.48
N VAL A 583 -3.31 9.76 32.68
CA VAL A 583 -4.63 9.31 33.15
C VAL A 583 -4.46 8.55 34.47
N ARG A 584 -5.09 9.05 35.53
CA ARG A 584 -5.09 8.46 36.87
C ARG A 584 -6.41 8.76 37.56
N ASP A 585 -7.03 7.74 38.14
CA ASP A 585 -8.23 7.88 38.99
C ASP A 585 -9.34 8.72 38.30
N GLY A 586 -9.56 8.51 37.00
CA GLY A 586 -10.53 9.30 36.20
C GLY A 586 -10.06 10.68 35.75
N VAL A 587 -8.94 11.18 36.28
CA VAL A 587 -8.38 12.50 35.99
C VAL A 587 -7.42 12.42 34.81
N VAL A 588 -7.70 13.23 33.79
CA VAL A 588 -6.87 13.37 32.59
C VAL A 588 -6.18 14.73 32.63
N ARG A 589 -4.84 14.74 32.60
CA ARG A 589 -4.03 15.98 32.60
C ARG A 589 -3.06 15.99 31.43
N ARG A 590 -2.80 17.19 30.90
CA ARG A 590 -1.82 17.43 29.83
C ARG A 590 -0.61 18.14 30.41
N HIS A 591 0.56 17.75 29.94
CA HIS A 591 1.86 18.29 30.33
C HIS A 591 2.67 18.61 29.08
N ARG A 592 3.41 19.72 29.09
CA ARG A 592 4.38 20.06 28.04
C ARG A 592 5.77 19.66 28.55
N LEU A 593 6.50 18.85 27.78
CA LEU A 593 7.81 18.32 28.18
C LEU A 593 8.99 19.07 27.53
N GLY A 594 8.77 19.74 26.40
CA GLY A 594 9.79 20.53 25.72
C GLY A 594 10.27 19.88 24.43
N SER A 595 11.57 19.99 24.12
CA SER A 595 12.12 19.54 22.82
C SER A 595 12.28 18.03 22.75
N TYR A 596 11.67 17.40 21.74
CA TYR A 596 11.84 15.99 21.44
C TYR A 596 13.28 15.68 21.01
N ALA A 597 13.94 16.56 20.26
CA ALA A 597 15.35 16.42 19.92
C ALA A 597 16.27 16.39 21.14
N ALA A 598 15.91 17.09 22.23
CA ALA A 598 16.68 17.02 23.48
C ALA A 598 16.60 15.65 24.15
N VAL A 599 15.41 15.05 24.15
CA VAL A 599 15.17 13.69 24.64
C VAL A 599 15.94 12.66 23.81
N LEU A 600 15.91 12.78 22.46
CA LEU A 600 16.64 11.87 21.57
C LEU A 600 18.15 11.86 21.82
N ARG A 601 18.76 13.04 22.03
CA ARG A 601 20.20 13.12 22.35
C ARG A 601 20.57 12.30 23.59
N GLN A 602 19.74 12.33 24.63
CA GLN A 602 20.01 11.53 25.84
C GLN A 602 19.75 10.04 25.60
N LEU A 603 18.70 9.69 24.85
CA LEU A 603 18.42 8.30 24.48
C LEU A 603 19.58 7.67 23.69
N ASP A 604 20.16 8.41 22.74
CA ASP A 604 21.29 7.93 21.94
C ASP A 604 22.51 7.62 22.82
N VAL A 605 22.80 8.47 23.80
CA VAL A 605 23.90 8.24 24.76
C VAL A 605 23.61 7.01 25.64
N VAL A 606 22.40 6.87 26.18
CA VAL A 606 22.01 5.70 26.99
C VAL A 606 22.20 4.41 26.18
N ARG A 607 21.70 4.36 24.94
CA ARG A 607 21.83 3.17 24.08
C ARG A 607 23.28 2.87 23.73
N PHE A 608 24.07 3.90 23.41
CA PHE A 608 25.48 3.75 23.11
C PHE A 608 26.26 3.19 24.31
N ALA A 609 26.03 3.73 25.50
CA ALA A 609 26.70 3.30 26.72
C ALA A 609 26.32 1.86 27.10
N MET A 610 25.03 1.50 27.03
CA MET A 610 24.56 0.13 27.30
C MET A 610 25.18 -0.89 26.34
N ASN A 611 25.22 -0.59 25.04
CA ASN A 611 25.84 -1.48 24.05
C ASN A 611 27.33 -1.69 24.36
N ARG A 612 28.02 -0.63 24.76
CA ARG A 612 29.44 -0.70 25.13
C ARG A 612 29.71 -1.51 26.40
N MET A 613 28.83 -1.39 27.41
CA MET A 613 28.89 -2.16 28.65
C MET A 613 28.63 -3.66 28.39
N SER A 614 27.60 -3.98 27.60
CA SER A 614 27.23 -5.36 27.25
C SER A 614 28.34 -6.09 26.50
N ARG A 615 28.98 -5.44 25.51
CA ARG A 615 30.06 -6.07 24.73
C ARG A 615 31.41 -6.14 25.45
N ARG A 616 31.55 -5.53 26.63
CA ARG A 616 32.80 -5.41 27.41
C ARG A 616 34.01 -4.99 26.56
N PHE A 617 33.79 -4.10 25.59
CA PHE A 617 34.79 -3.71 24.59
C PHE A 617 35.59 -2.47 25.02
N GLY A 618 36.92 -2.51 24.92
CA GLY A 618 37.83 -1.38 25.20
C GLY A 618 38.57 -1.49 26.55
N SER A 619 39.30 -0.43 26.92
CA SER A 619 40.04 -0.38 28.19
C SER A 619 39.11 -0.14 29.39
N ALA A 620 39.58 -0.45 30.60
CA ALA A 620 38.83 -0.21 31.84
C ALA A 620 38.32 1.25 31.96
N ALA A 621 39.18 2.24 31.65
CA ALA A 621 38.79 3.64 31.65
C ALA A 621 37.64 3.96 30.67
N MET A 622 37.57 3.27 29.52
CA MET A 622 36.46 3.45 28.58
C MET A 622 35.17 2.78 29.06
N GLN A 623 35.26 1.74 29.88
CA GLN A 623 34.12 1.10 30.52
C GLN A 623 33.59 1.98 31.66
N ASP A 624 34.47 2.52 32.50
CA ASP A 624 34.11 3.45 33.57
C ASP A 624 33.41 4.71 33.01
N ALA A 625 33.96 5.28 31.92
CA ALA A 625 33.34 6.42 31.24
C ALA A 625 31.97 6.08 30.63
N ALA A 626 31.77 4.83 30.17
CA ALA A 626 30.47 4.39 29.65
C ALA A 626 29.43 4.30 30.78
N VAL A 627 29.83 3.76 31.95
CA VAL A 627 28.96 3.70 33.14
C VAL A 627 28.59 5.10 33.61
N GLU A 628 29.55 6.03 33.70
CA GLU A 628 29.28 7.41 34.09
C GLU A 628 28.33 8.13 33.11
N ALA A 629 28.58 7.99 31.81
CA ALA A 629 27.71 8.55 30.77
C ALA A 629 26.29 7.95 30.83
N TYR A 630 26.18 6.63 31.02
CA TYR A 630 24.90 5.96 31.21
C TYR A 630 24.13 6.52 32.42
N ASP A 631 24.81 6.63 33.57
CA ASP A 631 24.20 7.13 34.80
C ASP A 631 23.77 8.58 34.73
N HIS A 632 24.56 9.44 34.09
CA HIS A 632 24.19 10.83 33.86
C HIS A 632 22.99 10.93 32.90
N SER A 633 23.10 10.33 31.72
CA SER A 633 22.07 10.46 30.68
C SER A 633 20.74 9.80 31.05
N ARG A 634 20.72 8.68 31.78
CA ARG A 634 19.45 8.08 32.25
C ARG A 634 18.71 8.96 33.26
N ARG A 635 19.44 9.72 34.10
CA ARG A 635 18.84 10.67 35.06
C ARG A 635 18.31 11.92 34.35
N GLU A 636 19.06 12.46 33.40
CA GLU A 636 18.60 13.58 32.57
C GLU A 636 17.38 13.20 31.73
N LEU A 637 17.39 12.00 31.13
CA LEU A 637 16.27 11.48 30.34
C LEU A 637 15.01 11.30 31.20
N ASP A 638 15.15 10.77 32.42
CA ASP A 638 14.06 10.67 33.40
C ASP A 638 13.52 12.06 33.81
N ALA A 639 14.41 13.03 34.05
CA ALA A 639 14.00 14.39 34.40
C ALA A 639 13.21 15.07 33.26
N LEU A 640 13.64 14.88 31.99
CA LEU A 640 12.96 15.42 30.82
C LEU A 640 11.59 14.77 30.59
N LEU A 641 11.46 13.45 30.76
CA LEU A 641 10.22 12.72 30.48
C LEU A 641 9.24 12.76 31.66
N PHE A 642 9.73 12.55 32.88
CA PHE A 642 8.91 12.36 34.06
C PHE A 642 8.89 13.55 35.03
N GLY A 643 9.87 14.44 34.98
CA GLY A 643 9.92 15.64 35.83
C GLY A 643 8.62 16.46 35.78
N PRO A 644 8.11 16.83 34.60
CA PRO A 644 6.85 17.58 34.48
C PRO A 644 5.60 16.82 34.91
N VAL A 645 5.62 15.47 34.87
CA VAL A 645 4.41 14.65 35.13
C VAL A 645 4.41 14.03 36.52
N ARG A 646 5.50 14.10 37.29
CA ARG A 646 5.70 13.44 38.59
C ARG A 646 4.57 13.69 39.59
N GLY A 647 4.09 14.93 39.69
CA GLY A 647 2.94 15.27 40.55
C GLY A 647 1.62 14.58 40.17
N SER A 648 1.48 14.05 38.95
CA SER A 648 0.34 13.24 38.52
C SER A 648 0.57 11.73 38.68
N LEU A 649 1.82 11.29 38.87
CA LEU A 649 2.17 9.89 39.12
C LEU A 649 2.00 9.49 40.58
N ASP A 650 2.44 10.34 41.51
CA ASP A 650 2.55 9.99 42.94
C ASP A 650 1.31 10.40 43.75
N GLY A 651 0.60 11.44 43.30
CA GLY A 651 -0.62 11.95 43.93
C GLY A 651 -0.34 12.68 45.23
N VAL A 652 -1.38 13.27 45.84
CA VAL A 652 -1.27 13.90 47.16
C VAL A 652 -1.18 12.78 48.20
N GLY A 653 0.04 12.41 48.61
CA GLY A 653 0.27 11.34 49.60
C GLY A 653 1.43 10.37 49.32
N GLY A 654 2.13 10.49 48.18
CA GLY A 654 3.43 9.84 47.98
C GLY A 654 3.43 8.31 47.77
N VAL A 655 2.36 7.70 47.26
CA VAL A 655 2.38 6.27 46.90
C VAL A 655 3.10 6.10 45.56
N ALA A 656 4.40 5.80 45.60
CA ALA A 656 5.31 5.77 44.46
C ALA A 656 5.22 4.50 43.57
N ASP A 657 4.44 3.48 43.95
CA ASP A 657 4.55 2.10 43.38
C ASP A 657 3.39 1.62 42.48
N ARG A 658 2.49 2.50 42.02
CA ARG A 658 1.37 2.06 41.14
C ARG A 658 1.91 1.50 39.82
N PRO A 659 1.41 0.40 39.22
CA PRO A 659 1.89 -0.03 37.90
C PRO A 659 1.71 1.05 36.84
N LEU A 660 2.70 1.19 35.96
CA LEU A 660 2.76 2.24 34.94
C LEU A 660 2.48 1.66 33.56
N ILE A 661 1.60 2.33 32.81
CA ILE A 661 1.39 2.07 31.39
C ILE A 661 1.96 3.25 30.62
N VAL A 662 2.93 2.97 29.76
CA VAL A 662 3.59 3.98 28.93
C VAL A 662 3.15 3.81 27.48
N VAL A 663 2.68 4.90 26.87
CA VAL A 663 2.42 4.97 25.43
C VAL A 663 3.45 5.91 24.81
N PRO A 664 4.51 5.39 24.15
CA PRO A 664 5.56 6.22 23.57
C PRO A 664 5.16 6.91 22.27
N THR A 665 6.08 7.73 21.77
CA THR A 665 6.05 8.43 20.47
C THR A 665 7.44 8.28 19.84
N GLY A 666 7.49 8.06 18.52
CA GLY A 666 8.73 7.90 17.76
C GLY A 666 9.75 6.91 18.34
N SER A 667 11.02 7.32 18.40
CA SER A 667 12.15 6.52 18.90
C SER A 667 12.04 6.15 20.38
N LEU A 668 11.10 6.70 21.14
CA LEU A 668 10.86 6.30 22.53
C LEU A 668 10.28 4.88 22.64
N HIS A 669 9.75 4.31 21.56
CA HIS A 669 9.39 2.90 21.52
C HIS A 669 10.59 1.97 21.80
N ALA A 670 11.81 2.42 21.46
CA ALA A 670 13.05 1.68 21.67
C ALA A 670 13.76 2.00 23.00
N LEU A 671 13.12 2.75 23.90
CA LEU A 671 13.71 3.14 25.18
C LEU A 671 13.68 1.94 26.16
N PRO A 672 14.81 1.59 26.81
CA PRO A 672 14.82 0.59 27.88
C PRO A 672 14.19 1.19 29.15
N TRP A 673 12.87 1.13 29.27
CA TRP A 673 12.12 1.92 30.27
C TRP A 673 12.57 1.67 31.70
N THR A 674 12.90 0.42 32.04
CA THR A 674 13.41 0.03 33.37
C THR A 674 14.78 0.63 33.72
N ALA A 675 15.52 1.21 32.75
CA ALA A 675 16.75 1.96 33.01
C ALA A 675 16.49 3.33 33.67
N LEU A 676 15.28 3.88 33.52
CA LEU A 676 14.93 5.18 34.08
C LEU A 676 14.57 5.06 35.57
N PRO A 677 15.10 5.93 36.45
CA PRO A 677 14.76 5.93 37.88
C PRO A 677 13.27 5.84 38.21
N THR A 678 12.37 6.52 37.47
CA THR A 678 10.92 6.50 37.73
C THR A 678 10.27 5.14 37.41
N CYS A 679 10.95 4.30 36.63
CA CYS A 679 10.46 3.03 36.11
C CYS A 679 11.21 1.80 36.69
N ALA A 680 12.39 2.00 37.29
CA ALA A 680 13.16 0.93 37.91
C ALA A 680 12.40 0.30 39.09
N GLY A 681 12.39 -1.04 39.19
CA GLY A 681 11.65 -1.79 40.21
C GLY A 681 10.11 -1.72 40.09
N ARG A 682 9.60 -0.97 39.11
CA ARG A 682 8.16 -0.76 38.92
C ARG A 682 7.63 -1.66 37.83
N ALA A 683 6.42 -2.20 38.00
CA ALA A 683 5.71 -2.88 36.92
C ALA A 683 5.38 -1.87 35.81
N VAL A 684 6.09 -1.97 34.67
CA VAL A 684 5.94 -1.08 33.51
C VAL A 684 5.48 -1.88 32.30
N SER A 685 4.32 -1.48 31.75
CA SER A 685 3.81 -1.98 30.49
C SER A 685 3.93 -0.90 29.42
N VAL A 686 4.52 -1.23 28.26
CA VAL A 686 4.74 -0.31 27.16
C VAL A 686 3.85 -0.67 26.00
N THR A 687 2.88 0.17 25.68
CA THR A 687 1.91 -0.13 24.63
C THR A 687 1.98 0.88 23.51
N PRO A 688 1.92 0.47 22.23
CA PRO A 688 2.00 1.41 21.12
C PRO A 688 0.74 2.30 21.02
N SER A 689 -0.35 1.98 21.74
CA SER A 689 -1.55 2.82 21.80
C SER A 689 -2.38 2.49 23.04
N ALA A 690 -2.94 3.53 23.69
CA ALA A 690 -3.85 3.36 24.83
C ALA A 690 -5.12 2.57 24.45
N ARG A 691 -5.60 2.72 23.21
CA ARG A 691 -6.70 1.94 22.64
C ARG A 691 -6.34 0.46 22.46
N LEU A 692 -5.12 0.16 22.02
CA LEU A 692 -4.60 -1.21 21.95
C LEU A 692 -4.60 -1.87 23.33
N TRP A 693 -4.08 -1.16 24.33
CA TRP A 693 -4.09 -1.60 25.72
C TRP A 693 -5.51 -1.84 26.25
N LEU A 694 -6.43 -0.89 26.03
CA LEU A 694 -7.82 -0.99 26.49
C LEU A 694 -8.54 -2.21 25.90
N ALA A 695 -8.32 -2.49 24.62
CA ALA A 695 -8.93 -3.65 23.97
C ALA A 695 -8.37 -4.97 24.52
N ALA A 696 -7.07 -5.05 24.81
CA ALA A 696 -6.47 -6.22 25.45
C ALA A 696 -6.99 -6.40 26.88
N ALA A 697 -7.13 -5.32 27.65
CA ALA A 697 -7.70 -5.32 28.99
C ALA A 697 -9.15 -5.82 29.00
N ASN A 698 -9.98 -5.34 28.08
CA ASN A 698 -11.37 -5.81 27.95
C ASN A 698 -11.44 -7.29 27.56
N ALA A 699 -10.55 -7.75 26.66
CA ALA A 699 -10.49 -9.15 26.25
C ALA A 699 -10.01 -10.07 27.38
N ALA A 700 -9.13 -9.59 28.27
CA ALA A 700 -8.73 -10.30 29.48
C ALA A 700 -9.90 -10.40 30.48
N GLY A 701 -10.57 -9.29 30.80
CA GLY A 701 -11.71 -9.28 31.73
C GLY A 701 -12.90 -10.12 31.24
N ALA A 702 -13.14 -10.17 29.93
CA ALA A 702 -14.15 -11.07 29.34
C ALA A 702 -13.80 -12.55 29.50
N ALA A 703 -12.51 -12.92 29.35
CA ALA A 703 -12.05 -14.28 29.54
C ALA A 703 -12.14 -14.72 31.01
N GLU A 704 -11.78 -13.85 31.95
CA GLU A 704 -11.93 -14.10 33.40
C GLU A 704 -13.40 -14.25 33.80
N SER A 705 -14.28 -13.40 33.26
CA SER A 705 -15.73 -13.50 33.49
C SER A 705 -16.29 -14.82 32.94
N ALA A 706 -15.88 -15.24 31.73
CA ALA A 706 -16.28 -16.52 31.16
C ALA A 706 -15.77 -17.72 31.97
N ALA A 707 -14.52 -17.67 32.46
CA ALA A 707 -13.95 -18.69 33.31
C ALA A 707 -14.69 -18.81 34.66
N SER A 708 -14.97 -17.67 35.32
CA SER A 708 -15.74 -17.67 36.57
C SER A 708 -17.17 -18.20 36.42
N ALA A 709 -17.79 -17.99 35.25
CA ALA A 709 -19.14 -18.49 34.95
C ALA A 709 -19.18 -19.99 34.59
N ALA A 710 -18.09 -20.55 34.06
CA ALA A 710 -18.03 -21.94 33.60
C ALA A 710 -17.90 -22.97 34.74
N GLY A 711 -17.55 -22.57 35.96
CA GLY A 711 -17.38 -23.47 37.10
C GLY A 711 -16.15 -24.39 36.99
N SER A 712 -15.62 -24.82 38.14
CA SER A 712 -14.33 -25.51 38.26
C SER A 712 -14.18 -26.80 37.44
N GLU A 713 -15.26 -27.48 37.08
CA GLU A 713 -15.23 -28.76 36.36
C GLU A 713 -15.18 -28.60 34.83
N ALA A 714 -15.70 -27.48 34.27
CA ALA A 714 -15.61 -27.21 32.83
C ALA A 714 -14.25 -26.63 32.41
N LEU A 715 -13.54 -25.93 33.31
CA LEU A 715 -12.21 -25.35 33.06
C LEU A 715 -11.14 -26.38 32.70
N ALA A 716 -11.25 -27.63 33.18
CA ALA A 716 -10.35 -28.71 32.82
C ALA A 716 -10.56 -29.22 31.38
N THR A 717 -11.70 -28.87 30.75
CA THR A 717 -12.09 -29.32 29.41
C THR A 717 -12.26 -28.18 28.40
N SER A 718 -12.26 -26.92 28.86
CA SER A 718 -12.51 -25.73 28.02
C SER A 718 -11.31 -24.79 27.88
N SER A 719 -10.09 -25.22 28.22
CA SER A 719 -8.86 -24.49 27.86
C SER A 719 -8.62 -24.62 26.35
N THR A 720 -9.35 -23.87 25.54
CA THR A 720 -9.13 -23.78 24.08
C THR A 720 -7.86 -22.99 23.72
N GLY A 721 -6.88 -22.92 24.64
CA GLY A 721 -5.53 -22.44 24.37
C GLY A 721 -4.59 -23.64 24.48
N VAL A 722 -3.85 -23.90 23.41
CA VAL A 722 -2.70 -24.82 23.41
C VAL A 722 -1.74 -24.34 24.52
N GLY A 723 -1.07 -25.29 25.20
CA GLY A 723 -0.23 -25.04 26.38
C GLY A 723 0.99 -24.12 26.14
N THR A 724 2.00 -24.24 26.99
CA THR A 724 3.25 -23.48 26.83
C THR A 724 4.03 -23.99 25.62
N VAL A 725 4.58 -23.10 24.80
CA VAL A 725 5.47 -23.43 23.67
C VAL A 725 6.86 -22.91 23.96
N LEU A 726 7.87 -23.75 23.77
CA LEU A 726 9.28 -23.43 23.98
C LEU A 726 10.06 -23.75 22.69
N MET A 727 10.69 -22.76 22.06
CA MET A 727 11.40 -22.94 20.79
C MET A 727 12.84 -22.44 20.88
N ALA A 728 13.79 -23.29 20.48
CA ALA A 728 15.20 -22.95 20.28
C ALA A 728 15.51 -22.88 18.78
N GLY A 729 15.89 -21.69 18.30
CA GLY A 729 16.31 -21.47 16.92
C GLY A 729 17.80 -21.77 16.69
N PRO A 730 18.24 -21.83 15.41
CA PRO A 730 19.63 -22.13 15.08
C PRO A 730 20.57 -20.95 15.38
N GLY A 731 21.87 -21.25 15.56
CA GLY A 731 22.91 -20.22 15.63
C GLY A 731 23.02 -19.48 16.97
N LEU A 732 22.39 -19.99 18.03
CA LEU A 732 22.48 -19.47 19.40
C LEU A 732 22.97 -20.55 20.36
N ALA A 733 24.21 -20.43 20.84
CA ALA A 733 24.81 -21.42 21.74
C ALA A 733 24.06 -21.57 23.08
N HIS A 734 23.33 -20.55 23.51
CA HIS A 734 22.58 -20.53 24.77
C HIS A 734 21.10 -20.94 24.64
N ALA A 735 20.54 -20.99 23.42
CA ALA A 735 19.11 -21.24 23.22
C ALA A 735 18.69 -22.63 23.71
N GLU A 736 19.38 -23.70 23.29
CA GLU A 736 19.05 -25.06 23.73
C GLU A 736 19.19 -25.25 25.26
N PRO A 737 20.28 -24.81 25.93
CA PRO A 737 20.38 -24.85 27.39
C PRO A 737 19.31 -24.03 28.14
N GLU A 738 18.84 -22.94 27.55
CA GLU A 738 17.75 -22.13 28.10
C GLU A 738 16.41 -22.87 27.99
N ILE A 739 16.06 -23.35 26.81
CA ILE A 739 14.82 -24.11 26.56
C ILE A 739 14.77 -25.39 27.40
N ALA A 740 15.87 -26.13 27.52
CA ALA A 740 15.93 -27.34 28.35
C ALA A 740 15.65 -27.04 29.83
N ALA A 741 16.13 -25.90 30.35
CA ALA A 741 15.87 -25.48 31.72
C ALA A 741 14.40 -25.03 31.91
N LEU A 742 13.82 -24.36 30.92
CA LEU A 742 12.40 -23.96 30.94
C LEU A 742 11.45 -25.16 30.82
N ALA A 743 11.80 -26.17 30.01
CA ALA A 743 11.01 -27.40 29.85
C ALA A 743 10.85 -28.16 31.18
N ALA A 744 11.87 -28.13 32.05
CA ALA A 744 11.75 -28.70 33.40
C ALA A 744 10.72 -27.98 34.28
N ARG A 745 10.38 -26.72 33.99
CA ARG A 745 9.34 -25.94 34.70
C ARG A 745 7.96 -26.08 34.07
N TYR A 746 7.90 -26.37 32.77
CA TYR A 746 6.65 -26.58 32.02
C TYR A 746 6.63 -28.00 31.44
N PRO A 747 6.28 -29.03 32.23
CA PRO A 747 6.37 -30.43 31.80
C PRO A 747 5.42 -30.77 30.62
N ASP A 748 4.31 -30.03 30.48
CA ASP A 748 3.36 -30.18 29.38
C ASP A 748 3.65 -29.24 28.19
N ALA A 749 4.84 -28.60 28.15
CA ALA A 749 5.18 -27.69 27.07
C ALA A 749 5.49 -28.43 25.76
N VAL A 750 5.08 -27.84 24.64
CA VAL A 750 5.56 -28.22 23.32
C VAL A 750 6.96 -27.64 23.14
N VAL A 751 7.96 -28.51 23.07
CA VAL A 751 9.37 -28.12 22.91
C VAL A 751 9.80 -28.36 21.47
N LEU A 752 10.29 -27.31 20.80
CA LEU A 752 10.83 -27.38 19.45
C LEU A 752 12.32 -27.01 19.49
N SER A 753 13.19 -27.94 19.07
CA SER A 753 14.64 -27.72 19.03
C SER A 753 15.28 -28.49 17.88
N GLY A 754 16.48 -28.07 17.44
CA GLY A 754 17.20 -28.72 16.35
C GLY A 754 16.34 -28.86 15.09
N ALA A 755 16.29 -30.08 14.53
CA ALA A 755 15.54 -30.37 13.29
C ALA A 755 14.02 -30.23 13.42
N GLU A 756 13.47 -30.16 14.64
CA GLU A 756 12.03 -29.99 14.86
C GLU A 756 11.61 -28.51 14.87
N ALA A 757 12.56 -27.59 15.09
CA ALA A 757 12.34 -26.15 15.14
C ALA A 757 12.24 -25.51 13.74
N THR A 758 11.46 -26.12 12.85
CA THR A 758 11.17 -25.62 11.50
C THR A 758 10.16 -24.47 11.53
N ALA A 759 10.11 -23.65 10.49
CA ALA A 759 9.13 -22.57 10.37
C ALA A 759 7.69 -23.11 10.45
N ALA A 760 7.40 -24.21 9.75
CA ALA A 760 6.07 -24.81 9.74
C ALA A 760 5.66 -25.37 11.12
N ASN A 761 6.53 -26.13 11.79
CA ASN A 761 6.23 -26.67 13.12
C ASN A 761 6.08 -25.56 14.16
N THR A 762 6.92 -24.53 14.07
CA THR A 762 6.85 -23.37 14.96
C THR A 762 5.54 -22.62 14.77
N ALA A 763 5.14 -22.31 13.53
CA ALA A 763 3.86 -21.67 13.25
C ALA A 763 2.68 -22.50 13.80
N HIS A 764 2.70 -23.82 13.57
CA HIS A 764 1.65 -24.71 14.08
C HIS A 764 1.57 -24.71 15.61
N ALA A 765 2.71 -24.80 16.31
CA ALA A 765 2.75 -24.79 17.76
C ALA A 765 2.30 -23.46 18.37
N LEU A 766 2.62 -22.33 17.71
CA LEU A 766 2.23 -20.99 18.18
C LEU A 766 0.71 -20.73 18.06
N ASP A 767 -0.02 -21.47 17.22
CA ASP A 767 -1.45 -21.25 17.00
C ASP A 767 -2.27 -21.57 18.26
N GLY A 768 -2.82 -20.54 18.89
CA GLY A 768 -3.64 -20.63 20.10
C GLY A 768 -2.85 -20.79 21.39
N ALA A 769 -1.53 -20.66 21.38
CA ALA A 769 -0.70 -20.81 22.58
C ALA A 769 -1.04 -19.78 23.67
N ALA A 770 -1.09 -20.20 24.94
CA ALA A 770 -1.23 -19.26 26.05
C ALA A 770 0.08 -18.47 26.30
N LEU A 771 1.21 -19.18 26.24
CA LEU A 771 2.54 -18.64 26.45
C LEU A 771 3.50 -19.26 25.42
N ALA A 772 4.23 -18.44 24.69
CA ALA A 772 5.30 -18.89 23.81
C ALA A 772 6.62 -18.22 24.20
N HIS A 773 7.66 -19.01 24.43
CA HIS A 773 9.03 -18.53 24.62
C HIS A 773 9.88 -18.97 23.43
N VAL A 774 10.43 -18.00 22.71
CA VAL A 774 11.19 -18.23 21.48
C VAL A 774 12.59 -17.65 21.64
N ALA A 775 13.56 -18.55 21.73
CA ALA A 775 14.99 -18.25 21.79
C ALA A 775 15.60 -18.37 20.40
N THR A 776 15.44 -17.33 19.58
CA THR A 776 16.00 -17.27 18.21
C THR A 776 16.39 -15.85 17.81
N HIS A 777 17.23 -15.74 16.78
CA HIS A 777 17.54 -14.48 16.10
C HIS A 777 16.30 -13.95 15.38
N GLY A 778 15.99 -12.68 15.60
CA GLY A 778 14.95 -11.96 14.88
C GLY A 778 15.54 -10.97 13.88
N ARG A 779 15.09 -11.00 12.64
CA ARG A 779 15.46 -10.02 11.61
C ARG A 779 14.29 -9.07 11.36
N PHE A 780 14.53 -7.79 11.60
CA PHE A 780 13.53 -6.74 11.37
C PHE A 780 13.80 -6.00 10.05
N ARG A 781 12.71 -5.75 9.30
CA ARG A 781 12.73 -5.00 8.05
C ARG A 781 11.78 -3.81 8.10
N ALA A 782 12.35 -2.61 8.20
CA ALA A 782 11.59 -1.36 8.16
C ALA A 782 11.11 -1.01 6.76
N ASP A 783 11.77 -1.53 5.72
CA ASP A 783 11.37 -1.38 4.32
C ASP A 783 10.10 -2.17 4.02
N HIS A 784 10.04 -3.42 4.50
CA HIS A 784 8.90 -4.31 4.34
C HIS A 784 8.63 -5.12 5.62
N PRO A 785 7.76 -4.62 6.52
CA PRO A 785 7.52 -5.21 7.84
C PRO A 785 7.07 -6.67 7.82
N LEU A 786 6.28 -7.08 6.82
CA LEU A 786 5.78 -8.45 6.68
C LEU A 786 6.89 -9.47 6.32
N PHE A 787 8.06 -9.00 5.85
CA PHE A 787 9.26 -9.83 5.68
C PHE A 787 10.19 -9.83 6.91
N SER A 788 9.76 -9.23 8.02
CA SER A 788 10.43 -9.48 9.30
C SER A 788 10.26 -10.96 9.66
N SER A 789 11.27 -11.55 10.29
CA SER A 789 11.29 -13.00 10.53
C SER A 789 11.99 -13.39 11.83
N LEU A 790 11.68 -14.60 12.29
CA LEU A 790 12.39 -15.34 13.31
C LEU A 790 13.15 -16.47 12.64
N ASP A 791 14.44 -16.64 12.94
CA ASP A 791 15.24 -17.71 12.35
C ASP A 791 14.73 -19.09 12.84
N ALA A 792 14.48 -20.01 11.91
CA ALA A 792 14.08 -21.39 12.18
C ALA A 792 15.05 -22.34 11.45
N PHE A 793 14.98 -23.65 11.77
CA PHE A 793 15.95 -24.65 11.29
C PHE A 793 16.04 -24.75 9.77
N ASP A 794 14.90 -24.67 9.07
CA ASP A 794 14.76 -24.78 7.62
C ASP A 794 14.72 -23.42 6.90
N GLY A 795 14.96 -22.33 7.63
CA GLY A 795 14.92 -20.97 7.12
C GLY A 795 14.06 -20.03 7.97
N PRO A 796 13.88 -18.77 7.54
CA PRO A 796 13.13 -17.78 8.30
C PRO A 796 11.62 -18.07 8.39
N LEU A 797 11.06 -17.97 9.60
CA LEU A 797 9.62 -17.85 9.86
C LEU A 797 9.22 -16.37 9.70
N TYR A 798 8.50 -16.04 8.63
CA TYR A 798 8.12 -14.66 8.33
C TYR A 798 6.84 -14.24 9.05
N VAL A 799 6.63 -12.93 9.20
CA VAL A 799 5.35 -12.41 9.68
C VAL A 799 4.17 -12.86 8.80
N TYR A 800 4.37 -13.05 7.49
CA TYR A 800 3.37 -13.66 6.60
C TYR A 800 2.87 -15.03 7.09
N ASP A 801 3.71 -15.83 7.75
CA ASP A 801 3.30 -17.10 8.34
C ASP A 801 2.45 -16.89 9.59
N LEU A 802 2.81 -15.90 10.40
CA LEU A 802 2.06 -15.53 11.59
C LEU A 802 0.67 -14.97 11.24
N GLU A 803 0.50 -14.31 10.08
CA GLU A 803 -0.81 -13.83 9.60
C GLU A 803 -1.80 -14.97 9.31
N ARG A 804 -1.31 -16.20 9.10
CA ARG A 804 -2.13 -17.38 8.83
C ARG A 804 -2.69 -18.04 10.10
N LEU A 805 -2.20 -17.66 11.28
CA LEU A 805 -2.59 -18.29 12.54
C LEU A 805 -4.08 -18.09 12.85
N GLY A 806 -4.67 -19.16 13.41
CA GLY A 806 -5.99 -19.16 14.03
C GLY A 806 -6.13 -18.09 15.11
N ALA A 807 -5.23 -18.16 16.08
CA ALA A 807 -5.03 -17.22 17.15
C ALA A 807 -3.53 -17.11 17.44
N THR A 808 -3.00 -15.91 17.60
CA THR A 808 -1.60 -15.77 18.02
C THR A 808 -1.42 -16.06 19.50
N PRO A 809 -0.18 -16.33 19.95
CA PRO A 809 0.10 -16.51 21.37
C PRO A 809 -0.39 -15.34 22.20
N GLN A 810 -1.00 -15.60 23.35
CA GLN A 810 -1.48 -14.52 24.24
C GLN A 810 -0.30 -13.72 24.81
N THR A 811 0.72 -14.44 25.29
CA THR A 811 2.01 -13.89 25.73
C THR A 811 3.14 -14.49 24.91
N LEU A 812 3.97 -13.64 24.30
CA LEU A 812 5.16 -14.03 23.55
C LEU A 812 6.41 -13.47 24.23
N VAL A 813 7.40 -14.32 24.50
CA VAL A 813 8.71 -13.94 25.03
C VAL A 813 9.76 -14.22 23.96
N LEU A 814 10.55 -13.20 23.60
CA LEU A 814 11.64 -13.27 22.63
C LEU A 814 12.96 -13.01 23.36
N SER A 815 13.74 -14.06 23.65
CA SER A 815 14.94 -13.93 24.48
C SER A 815 16.19 -13.44 23.72
N ALA A 816 16.30 -13.69 22.41
CA ALA A 816 17.53 -13.40 21.64
C ALA A 816 17.34 -12.46 20.43
N CYS A 817 16.29 -11.64 20.41
CA CYS A 817 16.05 -10.69 19.32
C CYS A 817 16.89 -9.41 19.47
N GLU A 818 18.05 -9.34 18.79
CA GLU A 818 18.89 -8.12 18.76
C GLU A 818 18.24 -6.92 18.05
N SER A 819 17.18 -7.14 17.25
CA SER A 819 16.74 -6.18 16.23
C SER A 819 15.29 -5.70 16.31
N ALA A 820 14.57 -5.95 17.41
CA ALA A 820 13.12 -5.71 17.45
C ALA A 820 12.69 -4.25 17.18
N LEU A 821 13.57 -3.24 17.31
CA LEU A 821 13.19 -1.82 17.34
C LEU A 821 14.09 -0.87 16.53
N SER A 822 14.92 -1.39 15.61
CA SER A 822 15.89 -0.60 14.85
C SER A 822 15.31 -0.07 13.53
N GLY A 823 14.35 0.86 13.61
CA GLY A 823 13.89 1.63 12.46
C GLY A 823 12.56 2.34 12.68
N VAL A 824 12.60 3.63 13.01
CA VAL A 824 11.40 4.48 13.15
C VAL A 824 11.26 5.33 11.90
N ARG A 825 10.16 5.17 11.16
CA ARG A 825 9.76 6.06 10.07
C ARG A 825 8.96 7.26 10.61
N PRO A 826 8.82 8.37 9.84
CA PRO A 826 7.89 9.44 10.17
C PRO A 826 6.47 8.87 10.24
N GLY A 827 5.81 8.93 11.40
CA GLY A 827 4.46 8.36 11.59
C GLY A 827 4.09 7.92 13.01
N ASP A 828 5.07 7.88 13.93
CA ASP A 828 4.84 7.50 15.35
C ASP A 828 4.51 6.01 15.55
N GLU A 829 5.08 5.16 14.70
CA GLU A 829 4.77 3.74 14.69
C GLU A 829 5.93 2.95 15.30
N LEU A 830 5.60 2.15 16.32
CA LEU A 830 6.31 0.90 16.55
C LEU A 830 6.10 0.10 15.24
N MET A 831 7.15 -0.20 14.49
CA MET A 831 7.05 -1.04 13.28
C MET A 831 7.97 -2.24 13.45
N GLY A 832 7.51 -3.40 12.96
CA GLY A 832 8.24 -4.65 13.01
C GLY A 832 7.43 -5.81 13.54
N LEU A 833 8.15 -6.84 13.99
CA LEU A 833 7.56 -8.07 14.51
C LEU A 833 6.56 -7.77 15.64
N ALA A 834 6.88 -6.84 16.53
CA ALA A 834 6.02 -6.46 17.65
C ALA A 834 4.65 -5.93 17.19
N SER A 835 4.61 -4.99 16.26
CA SER A 835 3.34 -4.45 15.74
C SER A 835 2.55 -5.46 14.94
N ALA A 836 3.25 -6.34 14.21
CA ALA A 836 2.61 -7.45 13.52
C ALA A 836 1.92 -8.41 14.51
N VAL A 837 2.60 -8.87 15.55
CA VAL A 837 2.00 -9.80 16.52
C VAL A 837 0.87 -9.14 17.32
N PHE A 838 0.96 -7.84 17.65
CA PHE A 838 -0.16 -7.11 18.26
C PHE A 838 -1.37 -6.96 17.34
N ALA A 839 -1.14 -6.70 16.04
CA ALA A 839 -2.21 -6.64 15.05
C ALA A 839 -2.90 -8.00 14.85
N LEU A 840 -2.17 -9.09 15.08
CA LEU A 840 -2.67 -10.45 14.96
C LEU A 840 -3.40 -10.97 16.22
N GLY A 841 -3.19 -10.33 17.37
CA GLY A 841 -3.95 -10.59 18.59
C GLY A 841 -3.13 -10.94 19.83
N THR A 842 -1.79 -10.96 19.74
CA THR A 842 -0.93 -11.13 20.92
C THR A 842 -1.20 -9.99 21.90
N ARG A 843 -1.38 -10.32 23.17
CA ARG A 843 -1.74 -9.35 24.20
C ARG A 843 -0.51 -8.76 24.85
N THR A 844 0.52 -9.58 25.07
CA THR A 844 1.76 -9.18 25.72
C THR A 844 2.96 -9.74 24.97
N LEU A 845 3.98 -8.90 24.77
CA LEU A 845 5.25 -9.28 24.18
C LEU A 845 6.39 -8.86 25.12
N ILE A 846 7.26 -9.76 25.52
CA ILE A 846 8.50 -9.43 26.23
C ILE A 846 9.66 -9.59 25.24
N ALA A 847 10.39 -8.52 24.99
CA ALA A 847 11.51 -8.52 24.06
C ALA A 847 12.59 -7.53 24.50
N SER A 848 13.83 -7.77 24.06
CA SER A 848 14.93 -6.85 24.30
C SER A 848 14.92 -5.64 23.36
N VAL A 849 15.33 -4.49 23.87
CA VAL A 849 15.48 -3.23 23.12
C VAL A 849 16.94 -2.78 23.00
N THR A 850 17.84 -3.48 23.70
CA THR A 850 19.30 -3.27 23.68
C THR A 850 20.03 -4.62 23.70
N PRO A 851 21.27 -4.74 23.19
CA PRO A 851 22.05 -5.96 23.36
C PRO A 851 22.21 -6.34 24.84
N VAL A 852 22.01 -7.62 25.16
CA VAL A 852 22.21 -8.23 26.49
C VAL A 852 23.11 -9.46 26.29
N ASP A 853 24.03 -9.72 27.22
CA ASP A 853 24.90 -10.90 27.15
C ASP A 853 24.08 -12.20 27.22
N ASP A 854 24.49 -13.23 26.48
CA ASP A 854 23.78 -14.52 26.41
C ASP A 854 23.57 -15.16 27.79
N ARG A 855 24.57 -15.08 28.67
CA ARG A 855 24.48 -15.66 30.03
C ARG A 855 23.53 -14.85 30.89
N ASP A 856 23.58 -13.53 30.77
CA ASP A 856 22.72 -12.60 31.50
C ASP A 856 21.26 -12.78 31.04
N THR A 857 21.03 -12.91 29.73
CA THR A 857 19.72 -13.22 29.14
C THR A 857 19.14 -14.49 29.72
N ARG A 858 19.88 -15.61 29.70
CA ARG A 858 19.40 -16.88 30.29
C ARG A 858 19.04 -16.72 31.77
N THR A 859 19.87 -16.00 32.53
CA THR A 859 19.64 -15.77 33.97
C THR A 859 18.34 -15.00 34.19
N LEU A 860 18.11 -13.93 33.42
CA LEU A 860 16.89 -13.14 33.48
C LEU A 860 15.65 -13.94 33.04
N MET A 861 15.74 -14.71 31.95
CA MET A 861 14.60 -15.49 31.43
C MET A 861 14.15 -16.56 32.45
N LEU A 862 15.09 -17.23 33.12
CA LEU A 862 14.74 -18.20 34.17
C LEU A 862 14.05 -17.54 35.36
N ALA A 863 14.52 -16.37 35.80
CA ALA A 863 13.87 -15.59 36.85
C ALA A 863 12.47 -15.10 36.42
N LEU A 864 12.34 -14.59 35.20
CA LEU A 864 11.07 -14.16 34.63
C LEU A 864 10.03 -15.29 34.61
N HIS A 865 10.41 -16.47 34.13
CA HIS A 865 9.51 -17.64 34.12
C HIS A 865 9.23 -18.21 35.51
N ALA A 866 10.12 -17.98 36.49
CA ALA A 866 9.83 -18.27 37.88
C ALA A 866 8.62 -17.44 38.35
N GLU A 867 8.66 -16.13 38.12
CA GLU A 867 7.60 -15.19 38.48
C GLU A 867 6.30 -15.40 37.69
N LEU A 868 6.38 -15.62 36.38
CA LEU A 868 5.21 -15.89 35.54
C LEU A 868 4.44 -17.12 36.01
N ALA A 869 5.14 -18.20 36.33
CA ALA A 869 4.49 -19.43 36.81
C ALA A 869 3.98 -19.32 38.26
N SER A 870 4.44 -18.32 39.02
CA SER A 870 3.84 -17.95 40.32
C SER A 870 2.56 -17.12 40.19
N GLY A 871 2.12 -16.82 38.95
CA GLY A 871 0.90 -16.08 38.67
C GLY A 871 1.06 -14.56 38.63
N HIS A 872 2.30 -14.04 38.68
CA HIS A 872 2.52 -12.60 38.54
C HIS A 872 2.23 -12.13 37.11
N PRO A 873 1.56 -10.97 36.94
CA PRO A 873 1.43 -10.29 35.66
C PRO A 873 2.79 -10.09 34.98
N ALA A 874 2.83 -10.20 33.65
CA ALA A 874 4.08 -10.12 32.87
C ALA A 874 4.92 -8.86 33.15
N ALA A 875 4.30 -7.69 33.31
CA ALA A 875 5.00 -6.46 33.62
C ALA A 875 5.61 -6.45 35.04
N ALA A 876 4.94 -7.08 36.00
CA ALA A 876 5.45 -7.24 37.36
C ALA A 876 6.54 -8.32 37.41
N ALA A 877 6.32 -9.46 36.76
CA ALA A 877 7.28 -10.55 36.64
C ALA A 877 8.62 -10.08 36.02
N LEU A 878 8.56 -9.23 34.99
CA LEU A 878 9.77 -8.67 34.41
C LEU A 878 10.48 -7.68 35.35
N ALA A 879 9.72 -6.86 36.08
CA ALA A 879 10.30 -5.90 37.03
C ALA A 879 11.04 -6.63 38.17
N GLU A 880 10.39 -7.61 38.79
CA GLU A 880 10.95 -8.45 39.86
C GLU A 880 12.18 -9.23 39.37
N ALA A 881 12.11 -9.85 38.19
CA ALA A 881 13.23 -10.59 37.61
C ALA A 881 14.42 -9.68 37.29
N SER A 882 14.18 -8.48 36.72
CA SER A 882 15.23 -7.50 36.46
C SER A 882 15.85 -6.96 37.74
N GLU A 883 15.08 -6.74 38.80
CA GLU A 883 15.60 -6.28 40.08
C GLU A 883 16.42 -7.36 40.78
N ALA A 884 15.91 -8.59 40.84
CA ALA A 884 16.59 -9.72 41.46
C ALA A 884 17.93 -10.07 40.79
N THR A 885 18.03 -9.88 39.47
CA THR A 885 19.23 -10.21 38.70
C THR A 885 20.15 -9.01 38.44
N GLY A 886 19.63 -7.79 38.54
CA GLY A 886 20.33 -6.57 38.11
C GLY A 886 20.43 -6.41 36.59
N ILE A 887 19.70 -7.22 35.82
CA ILE A 887 19.80 -7.30 34.35
C ILE A 887 18.61 -6.56 33.71
N GLY A 888 18.93 -5.49 32.96
CA GLY A 888 17.96 -4.68 32.22
C GLY A 888 17.96 -4.94 30.72
N GLY A 889 17.30 -4.07 29.96
CA GLY A 889 17.28 -4.10 28.48
C GLY A 889 16.06 -4.78 27.86
N PHE A 890 15.30 -5.56 28.64
CA PHE A 890 14.01 -6.11 28.24
C PHE A 890 12.86 -5.17 28.58
N VAL A 891 11.83 -5.19 27.74
CA VAL A 891 10.62 -4.40 27.90
C VAL A 891 9.39 -5.30 27.77
N CYS A 892 8.42 -5.11 28.67
CA CYS A 892 7.11 -5.73 28.59
C CYS A 892 6.18 -4.85 27.74
N PHE A 893 5.97 -5.23 26.48
CA PHE A 893 5.08 -4.56 25.56
C PHE A 893 3.63 -5.07 25.65
N GLY A 894 2.65 -4.22 25.36
CA GLY A 894 1.24 -4.59 25.21
C GLY A 894 0.42 -4.38 26.47
N PHE A 895 -0.35 -5.39 26.91
CA PHE A 895 -1.23 -5.32 28.07
C PHE A 895 -0.45 -5.37 29.39
N GLY A 896 0.54 -6.27 29.49
CA GLY A 896 1.40 -6.44 30.67
C GLY A 896 0.74 -7.08 31.89
N GLY A 897 -0.59 -7.24 31.87
CA GLY A 897 -1.39 -7.89 32.92
C GLY A 897 -2.02 -6.93 33.93
#